data_AF-A0A1B1I0Y6-F1
#
_entry.id   AF-A0A1B1I0Y6-F1
#
_cell.length_a   1.000
_cell.length_b   1.000
_cell.length_c   1.000
_cell.angle_alpha   90.00
_cell.angle_beta   90.00
_cell.angle_gamma   90.00
#
_symmetry.space_group_name_H-M   'P 1'
#
loop_
_entity.id
_entity.type
_entity.pdbx_description
1 polymer ?
#
loop_
_entity_poly.entity_id
_entity_poly.type
_entity_poly.pdbx_seq_one_letter_code
_entity_poly.pdbx_strand_id
1 'polypeptide(L)'
;MSIFYFENTPHGTRRDGSKLNTKLHFKYIAREGKFEKSRSRREDLVFLASGNLPEWAENASDFWEQAETHRRKNGRAYREFRLGLQEELTLEENKALIERFIEETGIKKNHVYSYAIHDKPAAFDSRHRNIHCHLMFSEKVLEADRSLSEDKFFKNYAENEAGEPTQGYRTETYWARKEATLELREKWAQLVNDKFKEKGLSCRIDHRTLNAQRHDLIEQGKLEEAVLLDRTPAPHLGNIYKNPAMMKKIQFAIEEAYRTADDSEVPADATDERSLEEVNIAVFANDFALRKIAREIQQERLRIRAERENAQDDHEIAEIQDDPYTVTVEDVYSYCAKKESVYRKLAARELAQYKRMKKSTDKKIQYVSAVDRVFGGEYGKTKKAYAATAKKLQTARAHADALVQKKEKSPALFDALREVKRLSDERTTLGKKLAALKTEMKTDAFREKVDAIVQQNQSTQPTDAAIAAAYKKHVAARKEAERYAAIRSRLEKADRAMILFADKMPRTLNRYSKIDGETPIGSLRSNTFDGKTYAFLGQLPDDGNKITTIEAVRMNDDIRRGSVPKYQLLFDREKGRIISAAEARDTDGNVEHVRLYRTKNRRDIQRTTNGKRGARSPRVRQAISRRVRMIRGKISALTDRFLREHEQQGKITVHWQEDQTRDKAIAQEEKMYQNWGR
;
A
#
# COMPACT_ATOMS: atom_id res chain seq x y z
N MET A 1 -12.72 -22.98 8.34
CA MET A 1 -12.89 -22.43 9.71
C MET A 1 -11.76 -23.05 10.48
N SER A 2 -10.78 -22.23 10.80
CA SER A 2 -9.62 -22.62 11.57
C SER A 2 -10.05 -23.22 12.91
N ILE A 3 -9.56 -24.41 13.23
CA ILE A 3 -9.89 -25.11 14.48
C ILE A 3 -8.62 -25.28 15.29
N PHE A 4 -8.71 -25.00 16.58
CA PHE A 4 -7.63 -25.27 17.52
C PHE A 4 -7.61 -26.76 17.88
N TYR A 5 -6.46 -27.43 17.70
CA TYR A 5 -6.17 -28.73 18.28
C TYR A 5 -4.73 -28.79 18.76
N PHE A 6 -4.54 -29.17 20.02
CA PHE A 6 -3.24 -29.39 20.62
C PHE A 6 -3.39 -30.44 21.71
N GLU A 7 -2.58 -31.49 21.62
CA GLU A 7 -2.55 -32.56 22.61
C GLU A 7 -1.11 -32.88 23.01
N ASN A 8 -0.88 -32.97 24.31
CA ASN A 8 0.39 -33.33 24.91
C ASN A 8 0.29 -34.74 25.53
N THR A 9 0.82 -35.74 24.83
CA THR A 9 0.74 -37.15 25.24
C THR A 9 2.09 -37.62 25.79
N PRO A 10 2.20 -37.98 27.09
CA PRO A 10 3.48 -38.39 27.68
C PRO A 10 4.14 -39.59 26.99
N HIS A 11 3.36 -40.57 26.55
CA HIS A 11 3.74 -41.67 25.68
C HIS A 11 2.45 -42.40 25.31
N GLY A 12 2.24 -42.70 24.02
CA GLY A 12 1.00 -43.29 23.55
C GLY A 12 0.68 -44.63 24.21
N THR A 13 -0.60 -44.89 24.47
CA THR A 13 -1.07 -46.14 25.07
C THR A 13 -2.08 -46.85 24.18
N ARG A 14 -2.12 -48.17 24.27
CA ARG A 14 -3.18 -49.01 23.72
C ARG A 14 -4.42 -48.96 24.63
N ARG A 15 -5.53 -49.56 24.18
CA ARG A 15 -6.80 -49.61 24.93
C ARG A 15 -6.67 -50.35 26.27
N ASP A 16 -5.76 -51.31 26.36
CA ASP A 16 -5.44 -52.07 27.57
C ASP A 16 -4.50 -51.31 28.53
N GLY A 17 -4.14 -50.06 28.21
CA GLY A 17 -3.22 -49.23 29.00
C GLY A 17 -1.73 -49.50 28.73
N SER A 18 -1.38 -50.50 27.91
CA SER A 18 0.01 -50.79 27.59
C SER A 18 0.63 -49.66 26.74
N LYS A 19 1.93 -49.39 26.92
CA LYS A 19 2.65 -48.42 26.07
C LYS A 19 2.72 -48.90 24.62
N LEU A 20 2.57 -47.98 23.67
CA LEU A 20 2.82 -48.24 22.26
C LEU A 20 4.29 -48.61 22.06
N ASN A 21 4.57 -49.45 21.07
CA ASN A 21 5.95 -49.74 20.70
C ASN A 21 6.53 -48.54 19.94
N THR A 22 7.66 -48.01 20.40
CA THR A 22 8.21 -46.72 19.94
C THR A 22 8.57 -46.75 18.45
N LYS A 23 9.35 -47.76 18.02
CA LYS A 23 9.68 -47.98 16.61
C LYS A 23 8.44 -48.11 15.74
N LEU A 24 7.46 -48.88 16.20
CA LEU A 24 6.22 -49.10 15.46
C LEU A 24 5.39 -47.81 15.31
N HIS A 25 5.37 -46.96 16.34
CA HIS A 25 4.67 -45.67 16.30
C HIS A 25 5.36 -44.69 15.35
N PHE A 26 6.70 -44.60 15.39
CA PHE A 26 7.46 -43.82 14.42
C PHE A 26 7.17 -44.27 12.98
N LYS A 27 7.28 -45.58 12.70
CA LYS A 27 6.97 -46.12 11.36
C LYS A 27 5.53 -45.84 10.93
N TYR A 28 4.59 -45.78 11.87
CA TYR A 28 3.20 -45.43 11.58
C TYR A 28 3.07 -43.98 11.09
N ILE A 29 3.67 -43.02 11.79
CA ILE A 29 3.60 -41.60 11.40
C ILE A 29 4.45 -41.31 10.16
N ALA A 30 5.61 -41.95 10.02
CA ALA A 30 6.51 -41.82 8.86
C ALA A 30 6.04 -42.62 7.63
N ARG A 31 4.95 -43.40 7.77
CA ARG A 31 4.42 -44.29 6.71
C ARG A 31 5.45 -45.28 6.16
N GLU A 32 6.30 -45.83 7.01
CA GLU A 32 7.39 -46.74 6.66
C GLU A 32 7.04 -48.23 6.87
N GLY A 33 7.76 -49.11 6.16
CA GLY A 33 7.68 -50.56 6.30
C GLY A 33 6.27 -51.10 6.03
N LYS A 34 5.65 -51.77 7.01
CA LYS A 34 4.32 -52.37 6.83
C LYS A 34 3.20 -51.34 6.62
N PHE A 35 3.45 -50.06 6.88
CA PHE A 35 2.49 -48.98 6.69
C PHE A 35 2.55 -48.35 5.28
N GLU A 36 3.56 -48.69 4.47
CA GLU A 36 3.71 -48.22 3.08
C GLU A 36 2.65 -48.82 2.13
N LYS A 37 2.19 -50.05 2.42
CA LYS A 37 1.45 -50.90 1.46
C LYS A 37 0.01 -50.45 1.16
N SER A 38 -0.43 -49.29 1.65
CA SER A 38 -1.75 -48.73 1.34
C SER A 38 -1.56 -47.40 0.61
N ARG A 39 -1.94 -47.35 -0.67
CA ARG A 39 -1.84 -46.18 -1.54
C ARG A 39 -2.49 -44.93 -0.90
N SER A 40 -3.64 -45.11 -0.24
CA SER A 40 -4.34 -44.05 0.49
C SER A 40 -3.64 -43.55 1.76
N ARG A 41 -2.75 -44.34 2.38
CA ARG A 41 -1.97 -43.93 3.56
C ARG A 41 -0.64 -43.28 3.19
N ARG A 42 -0.07 -43.63 2.03
CA ARG A 42 1.11 -42.96 1.49
C ARG A 42 0.78 -41.54 1.02
N GLU A 43 -0.40 -41.35 0.44
CA GLU A 43 -0.87 -40.05 -0.04
C GLU A 43 -1.26 -39.08 1.09
N ASP A 44 -1.40 -39.57 2.34
CA ASP A 44 -1.70 -38.70 3.49
C ASP A 44 -0.47 -38.08 4.15
N LEU A 45 0.73 -38.63 3.97
CA LEU A 45 1.96 -38.05 4.52
C LEU A 45 2.53 -37.06 3.52
N VAL A 46 2.59 -35.78 3.90
CA VAL A 46 3.04 -34.70 3.02
C VAL A 46 4.41 -34.14 3.40
N PHE A 47 4.87 -34.37 4.63
CA PHE A 47 6.20 -33.95 5.06
C PHE A 47 6.70 -34.78 6.25
N LEU A 48 8.00 -35.08 6.30
CA LEU A 48 8.66 -35.77 7.39
C LEU A 48 10.02 -35.11 7.63
N ALA A 49 10.34 -34.81 8.89
CA ALA A 49 11.66 -34.33 9.29
C ALA A 49 12.06 -34.92 10.64
N SER A 50 13.36 -34.98 10.88
CA SER A 50 13.95 -35.38 12.16
C SER A 50 15.20 -34.54 12.43
N GLY A 51 15.58 -34.40 13.69
CA GLY A 51 16.73 -33.60 14.08
C GLY A 51 17.41 -34.09 15.36
N ASN A 52 18.65 -33.66 15.52
CA ASN A 52 19.55 -34.00 16.62
C ASN A 52 19.79 -35.51 16.79
N LEU A 53 19.81 -36.26 15.69
CA LEU A 53 20.15 -37.67 15.76
C LEU A 53 21.61 -37.83 16.25
N PRO A 54 21.87 -38.71 17.24
CA PRO A 54 23.22 -39.01 17.68
C PRO A 54 24.00 -39.75 16.59
N GLU A 55 25.34 -39.70 16.63
CA GLU A 55 26.21 -40.26 15.57
C GLU A 55 25.98 -41.75 15.28
N TRP A 56 25.54 -42.51 16.29
CA TRP A 56 25.26 -43.94 16.14
C TRP A 56 23.92 -44.24 15.44
N ALA A 57 23.05 -43.24 15.22
CA ALA A 57 21.80 -43.40 14.50
C ALA A 57 21.94 -42.83 13.08
N GLU A 58 22.01 -43.70 12.07
CA GLU A 58 22.10 -43.27 10.68
C GLU A 58 20.82 -42.53 10.24
N ASN A 59 19.67 -42.97 10.76
CA ASN A 59 18.39 -42.34 10.52
C ASN A 59 17.48 -42.36 11.76
N ALA A 60 16.32 -41.70 11.67
CA ALA A 60 15.39 -41.62 12.78
C ALA A 60 14.77 -42.98 13.17
N SER A 61 14.55 -43.90 12.22
CA SER A 61 14.06 -45.24 12.54
C SER A 61 15.04 -45.98 13.45
N ASP A 62 16.35 -45.84 13.23
CA ASP A 62 17.39 -46.47 14.06
C ASP A 62 17.37 -45.91 15.49
N PHE A 63 17.26 -44.59 15.62
CA PHE A 63 17.14 -43.95 16.94
C PHE A 63 15.91 -44.46 17.72
N TRP A 64 14.74 -44.47 17.08
CA TRP A 64 13.50 -44.91 17.72
C TRP A 64 13.45 -46.41 17.99
N GLU A 65 14.20 -47.21 17.23
CA GLU A 65 14.46 -48.62 17.53
C GLU A 65 15.29 -48.76 18.80
N GLN A 66 16.43 -48.07 18.90
CA GLN A 66 17.28 -48.15 20.08
C GLN A 66 16.57 -47.60 21.33
N ALA A 67 15.73 -46.58 21.16
CA ALA A 67 14.88 -46.05 22.22
C ALA A 67 13.88 -47.08 22.74
N GLU A 68 13.37 -47.98 21.89
CA GLU A 68 12.49 -49.08 22.30
C GLU A 68 13.28 -50.22 22.95
N THR A 69 14.39 -50.64 22.33
CA THR A 69 15.23 -51.75 22.81
C THR A 69 15.75 -51.49 24.23
N HIS A 70 16.15 -50.25 24.52
CA HIS A 70 16.66 -49.84 25.82
C HIS A 70 15.57 -49.28 26.75
N ARG A 71 14.29 -49.35 26.37
CA ARG A 71 13.18 -48.86 27.19
C ARG A 71 12.94 -49.79 28.37
N ARG A 72 12.98 -49.23 29.59
CA ARG A 72 12.48 -49.95 30.78
C ARG A 72 10.98 -50.28 30.62
N LYS A 73 10.50 -51.38 31.20
CA LYS A 73 9.11 -51.89 31.08
C LYS A 73 8.01 -50.81 31.14
N ASN A 74 8.12 -49.88 32.10
CA ASN A 74 7.18 -48.76 32.31
C ASN A 74 7.77 -47.39 31.94
N GLY A 75 8.83 -47.37 31.16
CA GLY A 75 9.53 -46.17 30.71
C GLY A 75 8.82 -45.49 29.55
N ARG A 76 9.06 -44.17 29.46
CA ARG A 76 8.71 -43.37 28.29
C ARG A 76 9.97 -43.26 27.44
N ALA A 77 9.88 -43.65 26.17
CA ALA A 77 10.95 -43.41 25.19
C ALA A 77 10.78 -42.10 24.43
N TYR A 78 9.54 -41.62 24.30
CA TYR A 78 9.18 -40.37 23.63
C TYR A 78 7.96 -39.75 24.32
N ARG A 79 7.83 -38.44 24.14
CA ARG A 79 6.59 -37.66 24.29
C ARG A 79 6.09 -37.26 22.90
N GLU A 80 4.78 -37.13 22.73
CA GLU A 80 4.18 -36.73 21.47
C GLU A 80 3.28 -35.51 21.62
N PHE A 81 3.52 -34.51 20.77
CA PHE A 81 2.59 -33.43 20.52
C PHE A 81 1.82 -33.71 19.24
N ARG A 82 0.49 -33.62 19.31
CA ARG A 82 -0.39 -33.66 18.13
C ARG A 82 -1.00 -32.28 17.93
N LEU A 83 -0.75 -31.69 16.75
CA LEU A 83 -1.13 -30.31 16.43
C LEU A 83 -2.11 -30.31 15.25
N GLY A 84 -3.19 -29.55 15.37
CA GLY A 84 -4.03 -29.19 14.22
C GLY A 84 -3.39 -28.05 13.42
N LEU A 85 -3.17 -28.28 12.13
CA LEU A 85 -2.63 -27.31 11.19
C LEU A 85 -3.76 -26.68 10.37
N GLN A 86 -3.50 -25.52 9.75
CA GLN A 86 -4.56 -24.68 9.19
C GLN A 86 -4.61 -24.79 7.67
N GLU A 87 -5.78 -25.17 7.14
CA GLU A 87 -6.02 -25.27 5.69
C GLU A 87 -5.98 -23.90 4.99
N GLU A 88 -6.19 -22.81 5.74
CA GLU A 88 -6.05 -21.45 5.23
C GLU A 88 -4.58 -21.04 4.97
N LEU A 89 -3.63 -21.85 5.41
CA LEU A 89 -2.19 -21.66 5.20
C LEU A 89 -1.63 -22.71 4.23
N THR A 90 -0.62 -22.32 3.47
CA THR A 90 0.12 -23.26 2.61
C THR A 90 0.89 -24.29 3.44
N LEU A 91 1.29 -25.41 2.83
CA LEU A 91 2.10 -26.43 3.52
C LEU A 91 3.41 -25.85 4.08
N GLU A 92 4.10 -24.99 3.32
CA GLU A 92 5.35 -24.37 3.77
C GLU A 92 5.13 -23.41 4.95
N GLU A 93 4.01 -22.68 4.98
CA GLU A 93 3.68 -21.81 6.12
C GLU A 93 3.35 -22.63 7.37
N ASN A 94 2.60 -23.73 7.22
CA ASN A 94 2.34 -24.65 8.32
C ASN A 94 3.63 -25.32 8.83
N LYS A 95 4.54 -25.71 7.94
CA LYS A 95 5.87 -26.22 8.31
C LYS A 95 6.68 -25.17 9.06
N ALA A 96 6.71 -23.92 8.59
CA ALA A 96 7.41 -22.84 9.27
C ALA A 96 6.87 -22.58 10.68
N LEU A 97 5.55 -22.72 10.90
CA LEU A 97 4.94 -22.64 12.23
C LEU A 97 5.42 -23.77 13.15
N ILE A 98 5.49 -25.00 12.66
CA ILE A 98 6.02 -26.14 13.43
C ILE A 98 7.49 -25.92 13.76
N GLU A 99 8.31 -25.58 12.78
CA GLU A 99 9.74 -25.30 12.94
C GLU A 99 9.99 -24.19 13.96
N ARG A 100 9.19 -23.12 13.92
CA ARG A 100 9.25 -22.05 14.90
C ARG A 100 8.81 -22.53 16.29
N PHE A 101 7.75 -23.34 16.38
CA PHE A 101 7.29 -23.89 17.65
C PHE A 101 8.35 -24.79 18.30
N ILE A 102 9.00 -25.69 17.54
CA ILE A 102 10.07 -26.55 18.08
C ILE A 102 11.34 -25.78 18.44
N GLU A 103 11.63 -24.68 17.75
CA GLU A 103 12.70 -23.75 18.11
C GLU A 103 12.40 -23.03 19.43
N GLU A 104 11.24 -22.37 19.53
CA GLU A 104 10.84 -21.57 20.70
C GLU A 104 10.51 -22.39 21.96
N THR A 105 10.34 -23.70 21.80
CA THR A 105 10.20 -24.65 22.92
C THR A 105 11.54 -25.29 23.31
N GLY A 106 12.61 -25.03 22.56
CA GLY A 106 13.93 -25.62 22.81
C GLY A 106 14.07 -27.07 22.38
N ILE A 107 13.01 -27.71 21.85
CA ILE A 107 13.05 -29.07 21.29
C ILE A 107 14.12 -29.17 20.21
N LYS A 108 14.15 -28.21 19.31
CA LYS A 108 15.07 -28.20 18.17
C LYS A 108 16.54 -28.14 18.57
N LYS A 109 16.87 -27.57 19.72
CA LYS A 109 18.25 -27.46 20.22
C LYS A 109 18.62 -28.62 21.13
N ASN A 110 17.70 -29.04 22.00
CA ASN A 110 18.05 -29.83 23.17
C ASN A 110 17.57 -31.29 23.11
N HIS A 111 16.75 -31.67 22.12
CA HIS A 111 16.08 -32.98 22.13
C HIS A 111 16.18 -33.65 20.77
N VAL A 112 16.28 -34.98 20.76
CA VAL A 112 16.09 -35.76 19.52
C VAL A 112 14.61 -35.74 19.18
N TYR A 113 14.26 -35.37 17.95
CA TYR A 113 12.86 -35.25 17.53
C TYR A 113 12.64 -35.77 16.11
N SER A 114 11.40 -36.15 15.85
CA SER A 114 10.86 -36.46 14.54
C SER A 114 9.45 -35.91 14.45
N TYR A 115 9.12 -35.23 13.35
CA TYR A 115 7.75 -34.83 13.09
C TYR A 115 7.28 -35.15 11.68
N ALA A 116 6.02 -35.54 11.59
CA ALA A 116 5.33 -35.88 10.36
C ALA A 116 4.11 -34.96 10.20
N ILE A 117 3.92 -34.40 9.01
CA ILE A 117 2.72 -33.66 8.63
C ILE A 117 1.86 -34.57 7.76
N HIS A 118 0.61 -34.75 8.17
CA HIS A 118 -0.39 -35.46 7.40
C HIS A 118 -1.45 -34.51 6.87
N ASP A 119 -1.92 -34.78 5.67
CA ASP A 119 -3.00 -34.04 5.00
C ASP A 119 -3.97 -35.02 4.32
N LYS A 120 -5.23 -34.99 4.76
CA LYS A 120 -6.30 -35.82 4.23
C LYS A 120 -7.62 -35.06 4.22
N PRO A 121 -8.61 -35.46 3.40
CA PRO A 121 -9.95 -34.89 3.48
C PRO A 121 -10.53 -35.02 4.90
N ALA A 122 -11.26 -34.00 5.37
CA ALA A 122 -11.95 -34.08 6.64
C ALA A 122 -13.05 -35.16 6.59
N ALA A 123 -13.28 -35.84 7.72
CA ALA A 123 -14.12 -37.05 7.76
C ALA A 123 -15.59 -36.80 7.40
N PHE A 124 -16.09 -35.59 7.66
CA PHE A 124 -17.50 -35.22 7.50
C PHE A 124 -17.73 -34.09 6.49
N ASP A 125 -16.65 -33.58 5.87
CA ASP A 125 -16.73 -32.61 4.78
C ASP A 125 -15.49 -32.73 3.89
N SER A 126 -15.65 -33.39 2.75
CA SER A 126 -14.54 -33.63 1.81
C SER A 126 -14.01 -32.36 1.14
N ARG A 127 -14.71 -31.22 1.25
CA ARG A 127 -14.26 -29.92 0.75
C ARG A 127 -13.18 -29.30 1.64
N HIS A 128 -13.08 -29.77 2.88
CA HIS A 128 -12.10 -29.31 3.86
C HIS A 128 -10.99 -30.33 4.09
N ARG A 129 -9.84 -29.83 4.56
CA ARG A 129 -8.66 -30.66 4.83
C ARG A 129 -8.44 -30.81 6.33
N ASN A 130 -8.12 -32.02 6.77
CA ASN A 130 -7.67 -32.31 8.13
C ASN A 130 -6.13 -32.43 8.12
N ILE A 131 -5.49 -31.27 8.18
CA ILE A 131 -4.04 -31.16 8.22
C ILE A 131 -3.58 -31.23 9.68
N HIS A 132 -2.65 -32.12 10.00
CA HIS A 132 -2.18 -32.30 11.38
C HIS A 132 -0.72 -32.73 11.43
N CYS A 133 -0.05 -32.37 12.51
CA CYS A 133 1.32 -32.78 12.79
C CYS A 133 1.37 -33.75 13.97
N HIS A 134 2.13 -34.83 13.79
CA HIS A 134 2.65 -35.66 14.87
C HIS A 134 4.10 -35.26 15.12
N LEU A 135 4.42 -34.75 16.31
CA LEU A 135 5.77 -34.42 16.74
C LEU A 135 6.15 -35.34 17.90
N MET A 136 7.03 -36.30 17.64
CA MET A 136 7.65 -37.18 18.63
C MET A 136 9.00 -36.61 19.04
N PHE A 137 9.30 -36.57 20.33
CA PHE A 137 10.63 -36.20 20.80
C PHE A 137 11.02 -36.95 22.08
N SER A 138 12.33 -37.17 22.23
CA SER A 138 12.89 -37.73 23.46
C SER A 138 12.98 -36.63 24.51
N GLU A 139 12.47 -36.88 25.72
CA GLU A 139 12.58 -35.93 26.85
C GLU A 139 14.02 -35.82 27.40
N LYS A 140 14.96 -36.59 26.85
CA LYS A 140 16.40 -36.52 27.18
C LYS A 140 17.01 -35.23 26.65
N VAL A 141 17.63 -34.45 27.54
CA VAL A 141 18.29 -33.18 27.21
C VAL A 141 19.72 -33.46 26.73
N LEU A 142 19.97 -33.20 25.46
CA LEU A 142 21.28 -33.35 24.86
C LEU A 142 22.26 -32.31 25.40
N GLU A 143 23.49 -32.75 25.64
CA GLU A 143 24.61 -31.94 26.11
C GLU A 143 25.63 -31.87 24.97
N ALA A 144 25.99 -30.67 24.53
CA ALA A 144 26.76 -30.47 23.30
C ALA A 144 28.19 -31.05 23.35
N ASP A 145 28.74 -31.18 24.55
CA ASP A 145 30.09 -31.65 24.87
C ASP A 145 30.12 -33.11 25.35
N ARG A 146 28.95 -33.75 25.54
CA ARG A 146 28.85 -35.14 25.98
C ARG A 146 28.02 -35.96 24.99
N SER A 147 28.70 -36.80 24.22
CA SER A 147 28.07 -37.83 23.38
C SER A 147 27.99 -39.17 24.13
N LEU A 148 26.86 -39.87 24.03
CA LEU A 148 26.64 -41.18 24.66
C LEU A 148 26.35 -42.25 23.61
N SER A 149 26.93 -43.44 23.80
CA SER A 149 26.57 -44.66 23.07
C SER A 149 25.11 -45.05 23.29
N GLU A 150 24.55 -45.84 22.38
CA GLU A 150 23.15 -46.31 22.43
C GLU A 150 22.78 -46.98 23.76
N ASP A 151 23.69 -47.77 24.35
CA ASP A 151 23.47 -48.47 25.61
C ASP A 151 23.44 -47.54 26.83
N LYS A 152 23.97 -46.31 26.70
CA LYS A 152 24.01 -45.30 27.76
C LYS A 152 22.99 -44.19 27.58
N PHE A 153 22.65 -43.83 26.35
CA PHE A 153 21.77 -42.69 26.01
C PHE A 153 20.45 -42.72 26.80
N PHE A 154 19.77 -43.87 26.78
CA PHE A 154 18.41 -44.02 27.32
C PHE A 154 18.38 -44.34 28.81
N LYS A 155 19.53 -44.62 29.43
CA LYS A 155 19.62 -44.89 30.87
C LYS A 155 19.25 -43.65 31.69
N ASN A 156 18.93 -43.87 32.97
CA ASN A 156 18.77 -42.77 33.90
C ASN A 156 20.12 -42.06 34.06
N TYR A 157 20.06 -40.74 34.22
CA TYR A 157 21.22 -39.93 34.50
C TYR A 157 21.86 -40.39 35.82
N ALA A 158 23.18 -40.57 35.83
CA ALA A 158 23.95 -40.88 37.03
C ALA A 158 25.30 -40.17 37.01
N GLU A 159 25.83 -39.86 38.19
CA GLU A 159 27.14 -39.23 38.42
C GLU A 159 28.03 -40.19 39.23
N ASN A 160 29.35 -40.05 39.09
CA ASN A 160 30.32 -40.69 40.00
C ASN A 160 30.47 -39.88 41.30
N GLU A 161 31.32 -40.35 42.23
CA GLU A 161 31.60 -39.66 43.49
C GLU A 161 32.21 -38.25 43.30
N ALA A 162 32.85 -37.98 42.16
CA ALA A 162 33.40 -36.68 41.79
C ALA A 162 32.37 -35.75 41.13
N GLY A 163 31.10 -36.17 40.99
CA GLY A 163 30.03 -35.42 40.34
C GLY A 163 30.06 -35.46 38.81
N GLU A 164 30.89 -36.31 38.21
CA GLU A 164 31.01 -36.42 36.75
C GLU A 164 29.92 -37.33 36.17
N PRO A 165 29.24 -36.92 35.08
CA PRO A 165 28.18 -37.74 34.47
C PRO A 165 28.70 -39.06 33.87
N THR A 166 28.19 -40.21 34.32
CA THR A 166 28.68 -41.53 33.88
C THR A 166 27.80 -42.22 32.83
N GLN A 167 26.50 -41.96 32.85
CA GLN A 167 25.51 -42.53 31.92
C GLN A 167 24.23 -41.70 31.87
N GLY A 168 23.47 -41.85 30.79
CA GLY A 168 22.17 -41.22 30.60
C GLY A 168 22.22 -39.70 30.47
N TYR A 169 21.31 -39.14 29.67
CA TYR A 169 21.02 -37.71 29.73
C TYR A 169 19.97 -37.40 30.80
N ARG A 170 20.01 -36.18 31.34
CA ARG A 170 18.96 -35.65 32.20
C ARG A 170 17.63 -35.61 31.44
N THR A 171 16.52 -35.78 32.15
CA THR A 171 15.18 -35.78 31.56
C THR A 171 14.49 -34.47 31.88
N GLU A 172 13.99 -33.77 30.86
CA GLU A 172 13.23 -32.55 31.04
C GLU A 172 11.85 -32.87 31.62
N THR A 173 11.51 -32.23 32.74
CA THR A 173 10.25 -32.46 33.48
C THR A 173 9.20 -31.40 33.19
N TYR A 174 9.58 -30.27 32.60
CA TYR A 174 8.68 -29.18 32.19
C TYR A 174 7.44 -29.71 31.46
N TRP A 175 7.65 -30.57 30.45
CA TRP A 175 6.58 -31.10 29.60
C TRP A 175 5.51 -31.94 30.32
N ALA A 176 5.80 -32.42 31.53
CA ALA A 176 4.87 -33.23 32.33
C ALA A 176 3.92 -32.39 33.19
N ARG A 177 4.19 -31.08 33.36
CA ARG A 177 3.38 -30.18 34.18
C ARG A 177 2.09 -29.80 33.44
N LYS A 178 1.01 -29.61 34.19
CA LYS A 178 -0.29 -29.20 33.62
C LYS A 178 -0.20 -27.78 33.08
N GLU A 179 0.47 -26.91 33.82
CA GLU A 179 0.70 -25.50 33.52
C GLU A 179 1.45 -25.36 32.20
N ALA A 180 2.54 -26.13 32.03
CA ALA A 180 3.29 -26.19 30.78
C ALA A 180 2.40 -26.59 29.58
N THR A 181 1.43 -27.48 29.77
CA THR A 181 0.49 -27.83 28.69
C THR A 181 -0.42 -26.65 28.32
N LEU A 182 -0.87 -25.85 29.28
CA LEU A 182 -1.65 -24.65 29.02
C LEU A 182 -0.82 -23.58 28.30
N GLU A 183 0.41 -23.35 28.75
CA GLU A 183 1.37 -22.42 28.13
C GLU A 183 1.68 -22.81 26.67
N LEU A 184 1.88 -24.11 26.40
CA LEU A 184 2.15 -24.60 25.04
C LEU A 184 0.94 -24.47 24.12
N ARG A 185 -0.27 -24.68 24.66
CA ARG A 185 -1.52 -24.48 23.92
C ARG A 185 -1.70 -23.02 23.53
N GLU A 186 -1.47 -22.11 24.48
CA GLU A 186 -1.51 -20.67 24.23
C GLU A 186 -0.47 -20.25 23.19
N LYS A 187 0.79 -20.67 23.37
CA LYS A 187 1.88 -20.40 22.43
C LYS A 187 1.53 -20.86 21.01
N TRP A 188 1.01 -22.08 20.85
CA TRP A 188 0.59 -22.57 19.55
C TRP A 188 -0.51 -21.71 18.91
N ALA A 189 -1.55 -21.35 19.68
CA ALA A 189 -2.61 -20.46 19.20
C ALA A 189 -2.07 -19.10 18.76
N GLN A 190 -1.14 -18.53 19.54
CA GLN A 190 -0.52 -17.24 19.25
C GLN A 190 0.27 -17.28 17.94
N LEU A 191 1.14 -18.27 17.76
CA LEU A 191 1.95 -18.43 16.54
C LEU A 191 1.07 -18.51 15.29
N VAL A 192 -0.01 -19.29 15.34
CA VAL A 192 -0.95 -19.42 14.22
C VAL A 192 -1.70 -18.10 13.96
N ASN A 193 -2.22 -17.46 15.00
CA ASN A 193 -2.96 -16.21 14.88
C ASN A 193 -2.10 -15.05 14.38
N ASP A 194 -0.84 -14.99 14.78
CA ASP A 194 0.13 -14.03 14.26
C ASP A 194 0.33 -14.23 12.75
N LYS A 195 0.41 -15.49 12.30
CA LYS A 195 0.52 -15.80 10.86
C LYS A 195 -0.74 -15.43 10.09
N PHE A 196 -1.93 -15.69 10.64
CA PHE A 196 -3.18 -15.22 10.04
C PHE A 196 -3.22 -13.69 9.92
N LYS A 197 -2.78 -12.97 10.96
CA LYS A 197 -2.70 -11.51 10.95
C LYS A 197 -1.71 -11.00 9.90
N GLU A 198 -0.52 -11.60 9.80
CA GLU A 198 0.49 -11.29 8.77
C GLU A 198 -0.09 -11.43 7.36
N LYS A 199 -0.97 -12.44 7.14
CA LYS A 199 -1.63 -12.71 5.87
C LYS A 199 -2.86 -11.83 5.59
N GLY A 200 -3.26 -11.00 6.55
CA GLY A 200 -4.50 -10.24 6.46
C GLY A 200 -5.76 -11.11 6.51
N LEU A 201 -5.65 -12.33 7.01
CA LEU A 201 -6.80 -13.24 7.20
C LEU A 201 -7.57 -12.84 8.46
N SER A 202 -8.89 -12.89 8.38
CA SER A 202 -9.80 -12.59 9.50
C SER A 202 -10.03 -13.78 10.44
N CYS A 203 -9.69 -15.00 10.04
CA CYS A 203 -9.84 -16.20 10.85
C CYS A 203 -8.88 -16.21 12.06
N ARG A 204 -9.30 -16.85 13.15
CA ARG A 204 -8.51 -17.02 14.38
C ARG A 204 -8.81 -18.37 15.00
N ILE A 205 -7.84 -18.89 15.76
CA ILE A 205 -8.02 -20.04 16.64
C ILE A 205 -7.85 -19.61 18.09
N ASP A 206 -8.55 -20.28 19.01
CA ASP A 206 -8.45 -19.98 20.44
C ASP A 206 -8.29 -21.28 21.23
N HIS A 207 -7.34 -21.27 22.15
CA HIS A 207 -6.95 -22.41 22.97
C HIS A 207 -7.81 -22.55 24.23
N ARG A 208 -8.51 -21.47 24.64
CA ARG A 208 -9.36 -21.37 25.81
C ARG A 208 -10.64 -22.18 25.63
N THR A 209 -11.35 -22.44 26.72
CA THR A 209 -12.66 -23.10 26.66
C THR A 209 -13.71 -22.21 25.99
N LEU A 210 -14.76 -22.82 25.42
CA LEU A 210 -15.87 -22.07 24.82
C LEU A 210 -16.49 -21.07 25.82
N ASN A 211 -16.61 -21.45 27.09
CA ASN A 211 -17.12 -20.58 28.15
C ASN A 211 -16.23 -19.34 28.38
N ALA A 212 -14.91 -19.53 28.46
CA ALA A 212 -13.98 -18.41 28.62
C ALA A 212 -13.99 -17.46 27.41
N GLN A 213 -14.06 -18.02 26.19
CA GLN A 213 -14.20 -17.23 24.97
C GLN A 213 -15.53 -16.46 24.93
N ARG A 214 -16.63 -17.09 25.37
CA ARG A 214 -17.96 -16.47 25.46
C ARG A 214 -17.96 -15.28 26.42
N HIS A 215 -17.38 -15.41 27.61
CA HIS A 215 -17.29 -14.30 28.57
C HIS A 215 -16.52 -13.11 27.98
N ASP A 216 -15.39 -13.36 27.34
CA ASP A 216 -14.58 -12.32 26.67
C ASP A 216 -15.38 -11.60 25.57
N LEU A 217 -16.16 -12.33 24.76
CA LEU A 217 -17.04 -11.73 23.74
C LEU A 217 -18.16 -10.89 24.36
N ILE A 218 -18.74 -11.32 25.47
CA ILE A 218 -19.77 -10.55 26.20
C ILE A 218 -19.18 -9.25 26.75
N GLU A 219 -17.99 -9.31 27.36
CA GLU A 219 -17.28 -8.12 27.86
C GLU A 219 -16.94 -7.13 26.73
N GLN A 220 -16.66 -7.65 25.53
CA GLN A 220 -16.44 -6.84 24.32
C GLN A 220 -17.74 -6.33 23.66
N GLY A 221 -18.92 -6.65 24.20
CA GLY A 221 -20.22 -6.26 23.63
C GLY A 221 -20.64 -7.03 22.38
N LYS A 222 -19.97 -8.14 22.04
CA LYS A 222 -20.23 -8.96 20.85
C LYS A 222 -21.23 -10.09 21.16
N LEU A 223 -22.44 -9.70 21.55
CA LEU A 223 -23.45 -10.63 22.05
C LEU A 223 -23.83 -11.73 21.03
N GLU A 224 -23.96 -11.38 19.74
CA GLU A 224 -24.28 -12.37 18.70
C GLU A 224 -23.20 -13.45 18.54
N GLU A 225 -21.92 -13.06 18.59
CA GLU A 225 -20.80 -14.01 18.51
C GLU A 225 -20.72 -14.86 19.78
N ALA A 226 -21.04 -14.29 20.94
CA ALA A 226 -21.05 -14.99 22.22
C ALA A 226 -22.10 -16.12 22.29
N VAL A 227 -23.28 -15.90 21.70
CA VAL A 227 -24.35 -16.91 21.63
C VAL A 227 -23.88 -18.17 20.89
N LEU A 228 -23.05 -18.03 19.86
CA LEU A 228 -22.52 -19.19 19.10
C LEU A 228 -21.62 -20.09 19.94
N LEU A 229 -21.02 -19.56 21.02
CA LEU A 229 -20.13 -20.29 21.92
C LEU A 229 -20.87 -20.86 23.15
N ASP A 230 -22.16 -20.56 23.29
CA ASP A 230 -23.01 -21.07 24.37
C ASP A 230 -23.48 -22.50 24.07
N ARG A 231 -22.53 -23.43 24.03
CA ARG A 231 -22.80 -24.83 23.68
C ARG A 231 -21.79 -25.79 24.32
N THR A 232 -22.18 -27.05 24.42
CA THR A 232 -21.30 -28.13 24.87
C THR A 232 -20.21 -28.38 23.82
N PRO A 233 -18.91 -28.39 24.21
CA PRO A 233 -17.84 -28.74 23.28
C PRO A 233 -18.02 -30.14 22.70
N ALA A 234 -17.87 -30.27 21.38
CA ALA A 234 -18.00 -31.57 20.72
C ALA A 234 -16.99 -32.60 21.26
N PRO A 235 -17.43 -33.82 21.61
CA PRO A 235 -16.54 -34.89 22.03
C PRO A 235 -15.70 -35.41 20.87
N HIS A 236 -14.52 -35.96 21.17
CA HIS A 236 -13.69 -36.62 20.16
C HIS A 236 -14.22 -38.02 19.85
N LEU A 237 -14.82 -38.21 18.66
CA LEU A 237 -15.41 -39.49 18.26
C LEU A 237 -14.39 -40.61 17.94
N GLY A 238 -13.09 -40.32 17.94
CA GLY A 238 -12.03 -41.34 17.89
C GLY A 238 -12.17 -42.36 16.75
N ASN A 239 -12.28 -43.64 17.07
CA ASN A 239 -12.44 -44.70 16.04
C ASN A 239 -13.91 -45.00 15.68
N ILE A 240 -14.89 -44.36 16.32
CA ILE A 240 -16.33 -44.63 16.10
C ILE A 240 -16.67 -44.43 14.62
N TYR A 241 -16.18 -43.33 14.05
CA TYR A 241 -16.41 -42.95 12.67
C TYR A 241 -15.63 -43.82 11.65
N LYS A 242 -14.84 -44.82 12.08
CA LYS A 242 -14.25 -45.81 11.15
C LYS A 242 -15.21 -46.96 10.82
N ASN A 243 -16.26 -47.15 11.62
CA ASN A 243 -17.31 -48.12 11.33
C ASN A 243 -18.31 -47.50 10.32
N PRO A 244 -18.53 -48.11 9.14
CA PRO A 244 -19.45 -47.59 8.12
C PRO A 244 -20.88 -47.37 8.62
N ALA A 245 -21.39 -48.22 9.51
CA ALA A 245 -22.75 -48.07 10.06
C ALA A 245 -22.83 -46.85 10.99
N MET A 246 -21.82 -46.67 11.85
CA MET A 246 -21.74 -45.51 12.73
C MET A 246 -21.52 -44.22 11.96
N MET A 247 -20.76 -44.25 10.86
CA MET A 247 -20.63 -43.10 9.96
C MET A 247 -21.96 -42.62 9.41
N LYS A 248 -22.79 -43.55 8.93
CA LYS A 248 -24.14 -43.21 8.45
C LYS A 248 -24.99 -42.60 9.56
N LYS A 249 -24.95 -43.15 10.78
CA LYS A 249 -25.64 -42.58 11.94
C LYS A 249 -25.19 -41.15 12.25
N ILE A 250 -23.88 -40.90 12.26
CA ILE A 250 -23.33 -39.55 12.51
C ILE A 250 -23.74 -38.58 11.40
N GLN A 251 -23.68 -38.99 10.14
CA GLN A 251 -24.10 -38.16 9.00
C GLN A 251 -25.59 -37.80 9.07
N PHE A 252 -26.43 -38.77 9.39
CA PHE A 252 -27.86 -38.55 9.58
C PHE A 252 -28.12 -37.53 10.71
N ALA A 253 -27.48 -37.71 11.87
CA ALA A 253 -27.61 -36.78 13.00
C ALA A 253 -27.14 -35.36 12.63
N ILE A 254 -26.06 -35.21 11.85
CA ILE A 254 -25.59 -33.90 11.36
C ILE A 254 -26.63 -33.24 10.45
N GLU A 255 -27.23 -34.00 9.54
CA GLU A 255 -28.22 -33.49 8.60
C GLU A 255 -29.52 -33.09 9.32
N GLU A 256 -29.96 -33.90 10.27
CA GLU A 256 -31.11 -33.62 11.13
C GLU A 256 -30.89 -32.36 11.98
N ALA A 257 -29.74 -32.25 12.65
CA ALA A 257 -29.35 -31.08 13.43
C ALA A 257 -29.29 -29.80 12.57
N TYR A 258 -28.83 -29.91 11.32
CA TYR A 258 -28.78 -28.77 10.41
C TYR A 258 -30.17 -28.35 9.92
N ARG A 259 -31.10 -29.30 9.71
CA ARG A 259 -32.49 -29.01 9.31
C ARG A 259 -33.31 -28.38 10.43
N THR A 260 -33.15 -28.90 11.64
CA THR A 260 -33.90 -28.46 12.83
C THR A 260 -33.28 -27.25 13.52
N ALA A 261 -32.16 -26.72 13.01
CA ALA A 261 -31.48 -25.57 13.60
C ALA A 261 -32.32 -24.27 13.63
N ASP A 262 -33.34 -24.17 12.77
CA ASP A 262 -34.27 -23.03 12.71
C ASP A 262 -35.53 -23.25 13.59
N ASP A 263 -35.77 -24.49 14.01
CA ASP A 263 -36.91 -24.84 14.86
C ASP A 263 -36.58 -24.49 16.31
N SER A 264 -37.30 -23.50 16.85
CA SER A 264 -37.08 -22.94 18.20
C SER A 264 -37.58 -23.83 19.33
N GLU A 265 -38.07 -25.03 19.03
CA GLU A 265 -38.67 -25.91 20.04
C GLU A 265 -37.58 -26.63 20.84
N VAL A 266 -37.46 -26.21 22.10
CA VAL A 266 -36.67 -26.91 23.12
C VAL A 266 -37.24 -28.32 23.24
N PRO A 267 -36.43 -29.39 23.09
CA PRO A 267 -36.91 -30.74 23.30
C PRO A 267 -37.51 -30.84 24.70
N ALA A 268 -38.77 -31.27 24.78
CA ALA A 268 -39.44 -31.56 26.03
C ALA A 268 -38.59 -32.54 26.83
N ASP A 269 -38.48 -32.26 28.14
CA ASP A 269 -37.78 -33.03 29.15
C ASP A 269 -38.17 -34.52 29.06
N ALA A 270 -37.35 -35.27 28.32
CA ALA A 270 -37.40 -36.72 28.26
C ALA A 270 -36.12 -37.18 28.94
N THR A 271 -36.27 -37.88 30.06
CA THR A 271 -35.21 -38.66 30.67
C THR A 271 -34.45 -39.40 29.58
N ASP A 272 -33.19 -39.01 29.36
CA ASP A 272 -32.42 -39.43 28.21
C ASP A 272 -31.98 -40.89 28.38
N GLU A 273 -32.80 -41.83 27.91
CA GLU A 273 -32.50 -43.27 27.89
C GLU A 273 -31.42 -43.65 26.85
N ARG A 274 -30.87 -42.67 26.10
CA ARG A 274 -29.85 -42.92 25.08
C ARG A 274 -28.53 -43.35 25.70
N SER A 275 -27.83 -44.22 24.97
CA SER A 275 -26.48 -44.64 25.34
C SER A 275 -25.50 -43.46 25.34
N LEU A 276 -24.43 -43.54 26.14
CA LEU A 276 -23.32 -42.56 26.13
C LEU A 276 -22.77 -42.30 24.72
N GLU A 277 -22.78 -43.30 23.84
CA GLU A 277 -22.35 -43.16 22.45
C GLU A 277 -23.32 -42.30 21.64
N GLU A 278 -24.63 -42.50 21.79
CA GLU A 278 -25.67 -41.73 21.11
C GLU A 278 -25.68 -40.28 21.56
N VAL A 279 -25.52 -40.02 22.87
CA VAL A 279 -25.36 -38.66 23.41
C VAL A 279 -24.15 -37.98 22.79
N ASN A 280 -22.99 -38.67 22.73
CA ASN A 280 -21.78 -38.12 22.13
C ASN A 280 -21.95 -37.80 20.64
N ILE A 281 -22.68 -38.64 19.90
CA ILE A 281 -22.98 -38.41 18.47
C ILE A 281 -23.89 -37.19 18.31
N ALA A 282 -24.94 -37.06 19.12
CA ALA A 282 -25.87 -35.93 19.05
C ALA A 282 -25.17 -34.60 19.38
N VAL A 283 -24.35 -34.56 20.44
CA VAL A 283 -23.57 -33.36 20.81
C VAL A 283 -22.58 -33.00 19.69
N PHE A 284 -21.89 -33.97 19.11
CA PHE A 284 -20.99 -33.75 17.97
C PHE A 284 -21.75 -33.20 16.75
N ALA A 285 -22.90 -33.78 16.42
CA ALA A 285 -23.71 -33.40 15.27
C ALA A 285 -24.23 -31.95 15.39
N ASN A 286 -24.80 -31.59 16.55
CA ASN A 286 -25.29 -30.25 16.82
C ASN A 286 -24.17 -29.20 16.73
N ASP A 287 -23.04 -29.44 17.39
CA ASP A 287 -21.92 -28.51 17.34
C ASP A 287 -21.33 -28.40 15.91
N PHE A 288 -21.28 -29.50 15.14
CA PHE A 288 -20.85 -29.46 13.74
C PHE A 288 -21.79 -28.63 12.87
N ALA A 289 -23.12 -28.83 13.01
CA ALA A 289 -24.13 -28.07 12.30
C ALA A 289 -24.05 -26.57 12.63
N LEU A 290 -23.94 -26.21 13.92
CA LEU A 290 -23.79 -24.83 14.37
C LEU A 290 -22.55 -24.15 13.79
N ARG A 291 -21.38 -24.83 13.75
CA ARG A 291 -20.16 -24.29 13.12
C ARG A 291 -20.33 -24.05 11.63
N LYS A 292 -21.10 -24.91 10.95
CA LYS A 292 -21.38 -24.78 9.51
C LYS A 292 -22.29 -23.58 9.25
N ILE A 293 -23.39 -23.45 9.99
CA ILE A 293 -24.34 -22.33 9.88
C ILE A 293 -23.65 -21.00 10.19
N ALA A 294 -22.87 -20.93 11.28
CA ALA A 294 -22.12 -19.73 11.65
C ALA A 294 -21.19 -19.25 10.52
N ARG A 295 -20.57 -20.19 9.80
CA ARG A 295 -19.70 -19.89 8.66
C ARG A 295 -20.47 -19.31 7.48
N GLU A 296 -21.61 -19.90 7.14
CA GLU A 296 -22.47 -19.43 6.05
C GLU A 296 -23.00 -18.02 6.35
N ILE A 297 -23.45 -17.77 7.59
CA ILE A 297 -23.87 -16.44 8.06
C ILE A 297 -22.71 -15.43 7.93
N GLN A 298 -21.51 -15.78 8.36
CA GLN A 298 -20.36 -14.88 8.28
C GLN A 298 -19.99 -14.54 6.83
N GLN A 299 -20.04 -15.53 5.92
CA GLN A 299 -19.79 -15.32 4.50
C GLN A 299 -20.84 -14.40 3.86
N GLU A 300 -22.12 -14.61 4.18
CA GLU A 300 -23.20 -13.78 3.65
C GLU A 300 -23.14 -12.34 4.18
N ARG A 301 -22.81 -12.15 5.47
CA ARG A 301 -22.57 -10.80 6.04
C ARG A 301 -21.45 -10.06 5.31
N LEU A 302 -20.34 -10.74 4.99
CA LEU A 302 -19.24 -10.15 4.22
C LEU A 302 -19.66 -9.79 2.80
N ARG A 303 -20.46 -10.65 2.16
CA ARG A 303 -21.01 -10.41 0.82
C ARG A 303 -21.93 -9.19 0.81
N ILE A 304 -22.91 -9.12 1.70
CA ILE A 304 -23.85 -7.99 1.82
C ILE A 304 -23.11 -6.69 2.07
N ARG A 305 -22.08 -6.71 2.93
CA ARG A 305 -21.22 -5.54 3.18
C ARG A 305 -20.51 -5.09 1.91
N ALA A 306 -19.88 -6.01 1.18
CA ALA A 306 -19.19 -5.70 -0.06
C ALA A 306 -20.14 -5.17 -1.15
N GLU A 307 -21.36 -5.73 -1.25
CA GLU A 307 -22.40 -5.23 -2.16
C GLU A 307 -22.83 -3.80 -1.80
N ARG A 308 -23.04 -3.50 -0.51
CA ARG A 308 -23.35 -2.13 -0.04
C ARG A 308 -22.23 -1.14 -0.34
N GLU A 309 -20.98 -1.51 -0.05
CA GLU A 309 -19.80 -0.68 -0.33
C GLU A 309 -19.67 -0.42 -1.86
N ASN A 310 -19.90 -1.43 -2.69
CA ASN A 310 -19.90 -1.30 -4.14
C ASN A 310 -21.04 -0.40 -4.67
N ALA A 311 -22.25 -0.54 -4.12
CA ALA A 311 -23.38 0.31 -4.50
C ALA A 311 -23.15 1.78 -4.14
N GLN A 312 -22.52 2.04 -2.98
CA GLN A 312 -22.11 3.38 -2.57
C GLN A 312 -21.05 3.97 -3.51
N ASP A 313 -20.05 3.16 -3.88
CA ASP A 313 -19.04 3.53 -4.87
C ASP A 313 -19.69 3.86 -6.22
N ASP A 314 -20.64 3.04 -6.69
CA ASP A 314 -21.33 3.24 -7.96
C ASP A 314 -22.12 4.56 -7.98
N HIS A 315 -22.81 4.87 -6.89
CA HIS A 315 -23.50 6.16 -6.72
C HIS A 315 -22.52 7.34 -6.76
N GLU A 316 -21.42 7.30 -6.00
CA GLU A 316 -20.40 8.36 -6.01
C GLU A 316 -19.75 8.51 -7.41
N ILE A 317 -19.50 7.40 -8.11
CA ILE A 317 -18.97 7.42 -9.47
C ILE A 317 -19.93 8.08 -10.45
N ALA A 318 -21.24 7.79 -10.35
CA ALA A 318 -22.27 8.44 -11.17
C ALA A 318 -22.29 9.95 -10.92
N GLU A 319 -22.31 10.39 -9.65
CA GLU A 319 -22.24 11.81 -9.30
C GLU A 319 -21.01 12.50 -9.89
N ILE A 320 -19.82 11.88 -9.84
CA ILE A 320 -18.59 12.43 -10.43
C ILE A 320 -18.68 12.56 -11.95
N GLN A 321 -19.34 11.62 -12.61
CA GLN A 321 -19.50 11.63 -14.06
C GLN A 321 -20.53 12.67 -14.51
N ASP A 322 -21.58 12.89 -13.70
CA ASP A 322 -22.67 13.81 -14.00
C ASP A 322 -22.45 15.23 -13.47
N ASP A 323 -21.48 15.45 -12.57
CA ASP A 323 -21.13 16.78 -12.03
C ASP A 323 -20.82 17.77 -13.17
N PRO A 324 -21.59 18.86 -13.33
CA PRO A 324 -21.39 19.81 -14.43
C PRO A 324 -19.97 20.38 -14.45
N TYR A 325 -19.40 20.58 -15.64
CA TYR A 325 -18.10 21.24 -15.75
C TYR A 325 -18.06 22.26 -16.87
N THR A 326 -17.22 23.26 -16.66
CA THR A 326 -16.98 24.34 -17.61
C THR A 326 -15.49 24.43 -17.91
N VAL A 327 -15.14 24.84 -19.13
CA VAL A 327 -13.80 25.28 -19.48
C VAL A 327 -13.86 26.77 -19.78
N THR A 328 -13.07 27.56 -19.06
CA THR A 328 -13.03 29.03 -19.19
C THR A 328 -11.83 29.51 -20.00
N VAL A 329 -11.81 30.80 -20.34
CA VAL A 329 -10.62 31.49 -20.89
C VAL A 329 -9.41 31.35 -19.96
N GLU A 330 -9.61 31.49 -18.65
CA GLU A 330 -8.57 31.31 -17.63
C GLU A 330 -7.94 29.91 -17.69
N ASP A 331 -8.73 28.85 -17.92
CA ASP A 331 -8.21 27.49 -18.01
C ASP A 331 -7.28 27.31 -19.22
N VAL A 332 -7.69 27.78 -20.39
CA VAL A 332 -6.90 27.70 -21.63
C VAL A 332 -5.63 28.54 -21.50
N TYR A 333 -5.71 29.75 -20.98
CA TYR A 333 -4.50 30.55 -20.74
C TYR A 333 -3.57 29.90 -19.72
N SER A 334 -4.11 29.37 -18.61
CA SER A 334 -3.33 28.65 -17.61
C SER A 334 -2.63 27.42 -18.21
N TYR A 335 -3.27 26.76 -19.16
CA TYR A 335 -2.70 25.67 -19.94
C TYR A 335 -1.58 26.16 -20.88
N CYS A 336 -1.81 27.22 -21.65
CA CYS A 336 -0.81 27.85 -22.51
C CYS A 336 0.42 28.30 -21.73
N ALA A 337 0.24 28.98 -20.58
CA ALA A 337 1.35 29.41 -19.72
C ALA A 337 2.19 28.21 -19.23
N LYS A 338 1.53 27.09 -18.89
CA LYS A 338 2.22 25.86 -18.50
C LYS A 338 3.01 25.25 -19.67
N LYS A 339 2.39 25.14 -20.85
CA LYS A 339 3.02 24.59 -22.06
C LYS A 339 4.19 25.45 -22.50
N GLU A 340 4.01 26.78 -22.54
CA GLU A 340 5.07 27.75 -22.80
C GLU A 340 6.28 27.50 -21.88
N SER A 341 6.06 27.41 -20.56
CA SER A 341 7.14 27.14 -19.60
C SER A 341 7.86 25.81 -19.88
N VAL A 342 7.12 24.75 -20.20
CA VAL A 342 7.69 23.43 -20.54
C VAL A 342 8.55 23.52 -21.79
N TYR A 343 8.04 24.12 -22.86
CA TYR A 343 8.78 24.25 -24.12
C TYR A 343 9.97 25.20 -24.02
N ARG A 344 9.89 26.29 -23.23
CA ARG A 344 11.05 27.15 -22.92
C ARG A 344 12.16 26.37 -22.21
N LYS A 345 11.82 25.54 -21.22
CA LYS A 345 12.79 24.68 -20.52
C LYS A 345 13.40 23.65 -21.47
N LEU A 346 12.59 23.03 -22.33
CA LEU A 346 13.07 22.10 -23.35
C LEU A 346 14.03 22.81 -24.32
N ALA A 347 13.65 23.97 -24.85
CA ALA A 347 14.50 24.77 -25.74
C ALA A 347 15.84 25.12 -25.09
N ALA A 348 15.84 25.53 -23.81
CA ALA A 348 17.08 25.82 -23.08
C ALA A 348 17.97 24.58 -22.91
N ARG A 349 17.37 23.43 -22.61
CA ARG A 349 18.07 22.14 -22.51
C ARG A 349 18.72 21.73 -23.83
N GLU A 350 17.96 21.75 -24.92
CA GLU A 350 18.47 21.39 -26.25
C GLU A 350 19.56 22.37 -26.72
N LEU A 351 19.44 23.68 -26.41
CA LEU A 351 20.49 24.66 -26.70
C LEU A 351 21.77 24.38 -25.91
N ALA A 352 21.65 24.02 -24.64
CA ALA A 352 22.80 23.66 -23.82
C ALA A 352 23.49 22.40 -24.36
N GLN A 353 22.71 21.40 -24.81
CA GLN A 353 23.24 20.20 -25.45
C GLN A 353 23.97 20.53 -26.76
N TYR A 354 23.36 21.32 -27.65
CA TYR A 354 23.99 21.82 -28.87
C TYR A 354 25.32 22.53 -28.57
N LYS A 355 25.34 23.45 -27.61
CA LYS A 355 26.55 24.18 -27.21
C LYS A 355 27.65 23.24 -26.70
N ARG A 356 27.29 22.20 -25.92
CA ARG A 356 28.24 21.18 -25.45
C ARG A 356 28.83 20.39 -26.60
N MET A 357 27.99 19.91 -27.52
CA MET A 357 28.42 19.14 -28.69
C MET A 357 29.32 19.98 -29.61
N LYS A 358 28.92 21.22 -29.91
CA LYS A 358 29.74 22.15 -30.72
C LYS A 358 31.07 22.50 -30.05
N LYS A 359 31.10 22.60 -28.72
CA LYS A 359 32.35 22.81 -27.96
C LYS A 359 33.25 21.58 -28.01
N SER A 360 32.67 20.37 -28.03
CA SER A 360 33.45 19.13 -28.10
C SER A 360 34.09 18.89 -29.47
N THR A 361 33.61 19.53 -30.55
CA THR A 361 34.21 19.45 -31.89
C THR A 361 35.26 20.54 -32.17
N ASP A 362 35.45 21.49 -31.24
CA ASP A 362 36.46 22.54 -31.38
C ASP A 362 37.87 21.96 -31.17
N LYS A 363 38.65 21.93 -32.27
CA LYS A 363 40.03 21.39 -32.29
C LYS A 363 40.94 22.03 -31.24
N LYS A 364 40.80 23.32 -30.96
CA LYS A 364 41.62 24.03 -29.96
C LYS A 364 41.28 23.57 -28.55
N ILE A 365 39.99 23.35 -28.27
CA ILE A 365 39.52 22.86 -26.97
C ILE A 365 39.93 21.40 -26.76
N GLN A 366 39.84 20.58 -27.81
CA GLN A 366 40.29 19.18 -27.80
C GLN A 366 41.77 19.08 -27.47
N TYR A 367 42.61 19.85 -28.17
CA TYR A 367 44.05 19.86 -27.92
C TYR A 367 44.37 20.24 -26.48
N VAL A 368 43.77 21.32 -25.96
CA VAL A 368 43.98 21.75 -24.57
C VAL A 368 43.53 20.68 -23.57
N SER A 369 42.41 20.00 -23.83
CA SER A 369 41.93 18.91 -22.96
C SER A 369 42.82 17.67 -23.02
N ALA A 370 43.36 17.33 -24.19
CA ALA A 370 44.26 16.20 -24.37
C ALA A 370 45.59 16.44 -23.67
N VAL A 371 46.19 17.62 -23.84
CA VAL A 371 47.39 18.06 -23.13
C VAL A 371 47.21 17.95 -21.61
N ASP A 372 46.09 18.45 -21.09
CA ASP A 372 45.83 18.39 -19.65
C ASP A 372 45.66 16.94 -19.16
N ARG A 373 45.08 16.05 -19.99
CA ARG A 373 44.93 14.63 -19.66
C ARG A 373 46.26 13.88 -19.61
N VAL A 374 47.18 14.16 -20.55
CA VAL A 374 48.54 13.57 -20.50
C VAL A 374 49.26 13.96 -19.21
N PHE A 375 49.06 15.19 -18.74
CA PHE A 375 49.63 15.69 -17.48
C PHE A 375 48.77 15.42 -16.23
N GLY A 376 47.76 14.55 -16.28
CA GLY A 376 46.93 14.25 -15.10
C GLY A 376 46.17 15.46 -14.52
N GLY A 377 45.93 16.49 -15.31
CA GLY A 377 45.28 17.74 -14.92
C GLY A 377 46.22 18.80 -14.33
N GLU A 378 47.53 18.54 -14.24
CA GLU A 378 48.48 19.44 -13.61
C GLU A 378 48.73 20.70 -14.43
N TYR A 379 48.74 20.60 -15.76
CA TYR A 379 48.99 21.74 -16.65
C TYR A 379 47.90 22.81 -16.51
N GLY A 380 46.64 22.39 -16.56
CA GLY A 380 45.47 23.24 -16.40
C GLY A 380 45.36 23.85 -15.01
N LYS A 381 45.63 23.06 -13.96
CA LYS A 381 45.70 23.55 -12.57
C LYS A 381 46.78 24.60 -12.38
N THR A 382 48.01 24.32 -12.83
CA THR A 382 49.16 25.21 -12.68
C THR A 382 48.96 26.50 -13.49
N LYS A 383 48.41 26.41 -14.70
CA LYS A 383 48.11 27.57 -15.55
C LYS A 383 47.07 28.50 -14.92
N LYS A 384 46.01 27.94 -14.33
CA LYS A 384 44.98 28.71 -13.60
C LYS A 384 45.54 29.35 -12.34
N ALA A 385 46.31 28.60 -11.55
CA ALA A 385 46.97 29.10 -10.35
C ALA A 385 47.93 30.25 -10.68
N TYR A 386 48.76 30.11 -11.72
CA TYR A 386 49.66 31.16 -12.18
C TYR A 386 48.91 32.45 -12.54
N ALA A 387 47.83 32.35 -13.33
CA ALA A 387 47.03 33.51 -13.72
C ALA A 387 46.35 34.20 -12.52
N ALA A 388 45.82 33.41 -11.57
CA ALA A 388 45.21 33.93 -10.35
C ALA A 388 46.25 34.63 -9.46
N THR A 389 47.40 34.00 -9.23
CA THR A 389 48.52 34.58 -8.44
C THR A 389 49.09 35.81 -9.12
N ALA A 390 49.16 35.86 -10.45
CA ALA A 390 49.57 37.07 -11.19
C ALA A 390 48.60 38.24 -10.97
N LYS A 391 47.28 38.00 -11.01
CA LYS A 391 46.26 39.03 -10.74
C LYS A 391 46.33 39.52 -9.28
N LYS A 392 46.52 38.60 -8.32
CA LYS A 392 46.73 38.95 -6.91
C LYS A 392 48.00 39.77 -6.71
N LEU A 393 49.11 39.38 -7.31
CA LEU A 393 50.38 40.09 -7.25
C LEU A 393 50.28 41.50 -7.82
N GLN A 394 49.57 41.68 -8.94
CA GLN A 394 49.33 43.00 -9.52
C GLN A 394 48.58 43.92 -8.53
N THR A 395 47.56 43.38 -7.86
CA THR A 395 46.77 44.11 -6.86
C THR A 395 47.62 44.46 -5.63
N ALA A 396 48.41 43.50 -5.14
CA ALA A 396 49.30 43.68 -3.99
C ALA A 396 50.41 44.70 -4.26
N ARG A 397 50.99 44.71 -5.47
CA ARG A 397 51.99 45.71 -5.89
C ARG A 397 51.41 47.11 -5.91
N ALA A 398 50.25 47.30 -6.54
CA ALA A 398 49.58 48.59 -6.56
C ALA A 398 49.28 49.11 -5.13
N HIS A 399 48.90 48.22 -4.22
CA HIS A 399 48.67 48.57 -2.81
C HIS A 399 49.98 48.97 -2.09
N ALA A 400 51.05 48.20 -2.26
CA ALA A 400 52.36 48.50 -1.67
C ALA A 400 52.93 49.83 -2.23
N ASP A 401 52.86 50.04 -3.54
CA ASP A 401 53.33 51.26 -4.21
C ASP A 401 52.58 52.50 -3.68
N ALA A 402 51.26 52.39 -3.46
CA ALA A 402 50.46 53.46 -2.87
C ALA A 402 50.88 53.81 -1.42
N LEU A 403 51.29 52.81 -0.62
CA LEU A 403 51.80 53.02 0.74
C LEU A 403 53.22 53.63 0.72
N VAL A 404 54.08 53.20 -0.21
CA VAL A 404 55.43 53.78 -0.40
C VAL A 404 55.35 55.26 -0.82
N GLN A 405 54.46 55.60 -1.74
CA GLN A 405 54.26 56.99 -2.17
C GLN A 405 53.78 57.92 -1.04
N LYS A 406 53.07 57.37 -0.04
CA LYS A 406 52.64 58.09 1.15
C LYS A 406 53.74 58.25 2.22
N LYS A 407 54.98 57.80 1.95
CA LYS A 407 56.12 57.79 2.90
C LYS A 407 55.80 57.10 4.24
N GLU A 408 54.92 56.12 4.20
CA GLU A 408 54.45 55.41 5.38
C GLU A 408 55.56 54.49 5.95
N LYS A 409 55.81 54.54 7.27
CA LYS A 409 56.81 53.69 7.96
C LYS A 409 56.15 52.71 8.95
N SER A 410 54.90 52.33 8.68
CA SER A 410 54.08 51.50 9.57
C SER A 410 54.26 50.00 9.30
N PRO A 411 53.92 49.12 10.27
CA PRO A 411 53.89 47.66 10.07
C PRO A 411 53.10 47.22 8.84
N ALA A 412 52.05 47.98 8.47
CA ALA A 412 51.22 47.71 7.31
C ALA A 412 51.98 47.78 5.97
N LEU A 413 52.96 48.69 5.83
CA LEU A 413 53.81 48.72 4.62
C LEU A 413 54.71 47.47 4.56
N PHE A 414 55.29 47.07 5.69
CA PHE A 414 56.14 45.88 5.74
C PHE A 414 55.35 44.60 5.45
N ASP A 415 54.11 44.49 5.92
CA ASP A 415 53.22 43.37 5.61
C ASP A 415 52.81 43.35 4.13
N ALA A 416 52.50 44.51 3.53
CA ALA A 416 52.20 44.62 2.11
C ALA A 416 53.40 44.23 1.23
N LEU A 417 54.62 44.67 1.57
CA LEU A 417 55.85 44.29 0.87
C LEU A 417 56.15 42.80 1.03
N ARG A 418 55.91 42.23 2.22
CA ARG A 418 56.06 40.78 2.48
C ARG A 418 55.09 39.97 1.62
N GLU A 419 53.84 40.41 1.48
CA GLU A 419 52.84 39.74 0.65
C GLU A 419 53.18 39.85 -0.85
N VAL A 420 53.67 41.01 -1.31
CA VAL A 420 54.19 41.17 -2.68
C VAL A 420 55.34 40.19 -2.94
N LYS A 421 56.29 40.08 -2.01
CA LYS A 421 57.41 39.13 -2.13
C LYS A 421 56.90 37.69 -2.19
N ARG A 422 56.01 37.30 -1.26
CA ARG A 422 55.43 35.94 -1.19
C ARG A 422 54.71 35.57 -2.48
N LEU A 423 53.83 36.42 -2.99
CA LEU A 423 53.10 36.21 -4.25
C LEU A 423 54.04 36.20 -5.47
N SER A 424 55.12 36.99 -5.44
CA SER A 424 56.15 37.00 -6.48
C SER A 424 56.93 35.68 -6.51
N ASP A 425 57.33 35.17 -5.35
CA ASP A 425 58.03 33.89 -5.18
C ASP A 425 57.12 32.71 -5.60
N GLU A 426 55.84 32.75 -5.21
CA GLU A 426 54.83 31.77 -5.61
C GLU A 426 54.59 31.78 -7.13
N ARG A 427 54.41 32.97 -7.74
CA ARG A 427 54.26 33.12 -9.21
C ARG A 427 55.49 32.58 -9.94
N THR A 428 56.68 32.85 -9.42
CA THR A 428 57.95 32.38 -10.02
C THR A 428 58.04 30.86 -9.97
N THR A 429 57.70 30.25 -8.84
CA THR A 429 57.64 28.79 -8.69
C THR A 429 56.64 28.15 -9.65
N LEU A 430 55.43 28.70 -9.75
CA LEU A 430 54.42 28.25 -10.73
C LEU A 430 54.88 28.44 -12.18
N GLY A 431 55.59 29.54 -12.47
CA GLY A 431 56.18 29.82 -13.78
C GLY A 431 57.24 28.80 -14.17
N LYS A 432 58.13 28.41 -13.24
CA LYS A 432 59.13 27.35 -13.44
C LYS A 432 58.46 26.00 -13.73
N LYS A 433 57.42 25.65 -12.97
CA LYS A 433 56.63 24.43 -13.21
C LYS A 433 55.98 24.43 -14.60
N LEU A 434 55.37 25.56 -15.02
CA LEU A 434 54.81 25.68 -16.37
C LEU A 434 55.87 25.60 -17.47
N ALA A 435 57.07 26.14 -17.25
CA ALA A 435 58.16 26.03 -18.21
C ALA A 435 58.61 24.57 -18.38
N ALA A 436 58.75 23.81 -17.30
CA ALA A 436 59.07 22.39 -17.34
C ALA A 436 58.02 21.58 -18.13
N LEU A 437 56.73 21.79 -17.82
CA LEU A 437 55.63 21.14 -18.56
C LEU A 437 55.64 21.50 -20.05
N LYS A 438 55.90 22.78 -20.40
CA LYS A 438 56.01 23.21 -21.81
C LYS A 438 57.21 22.60 -22.53
N THR A 439 58.31 22.33 -21.83
CA THR A 439 59.47 21.65 -22.42
C THR A 439 59.12 20.20 -22.73
N GLU A 440 58.43 19.51 -21.83
CA GLU A 440 57.94 18.14 -22.06
C GLU A 440 56.97 18.07 -23.23
N MET A 441 56.10 19.09 -23.40
CA MET A 441 55.19 19.21 -24.55
C MET A 441 55.89 19.26 -25.92
N LYS A 442 57.17 19.59 -25.99
CA LYS A 442 57.94 19.65 -27.25
C LYS A 442 58.50 18.30 -27.67
N THR A 443 58.48 17.30 -26.78
CA THR A 443 59.01 15.96 -27.08
C THR A 443 58.09 15.19 -28.02
N ASP A 444 58.67 14.33 -28.86
CA ASP A 444 57.90 13.50 -29.81
C ASP A 444 56.98 12.53 -29.08
N ALA A 445 57.49 11.88 -28.03
CA ALA A 445 56.71 10.98 -27.18
C ALA A 445 55.49 11.66 -26.54
N PHE A 446 55.58 12.94 -26.19
CA PHE A 446 54.42 13.68 -25.68
C PHE A 446 53.42 14.01 -26.79
N ARG A 447 53.90 14.42 -27.97
CA ARG A 447 53.04 14.69 -29.14
C ARG A 447 52.24 13.46 -29.53
N GLU A 448 52.88 12.29 -29.60
CA GLU A 448 52.22 11.01 -29.88
C GLU A 448 51.12 10.67 -28.87
N LYS A 449 51.38 10.88 -27.56
CA LYS A 449 50.37 10.67 -26.51
C LYS A 449 49.16 11.60 -26.65
N VAL A 450 49.40 12.87 -26.99
CA VAL A 450 48.31 13.84 -27.25
C VAL A 450 47.53 13.45 -28.49
N ASP A 451 48.21 13.09 -29.58
CA ASP A 451 47.58 12.71 -30.84
C ASP A 451 46.74 11.43 -30.70
N ALA A 452 47.23 10.42 -29.96
CA ALA A 452 46.47 9.22 -29.64
C ALA A 452 45.16 9.54 -28.89
N ILE A 453 45.21 10.46 -27.91
CA ILE A 453 44.02 10.90 -27.17
C ILE A 453 43.06 11.68 -28.09
N VAL A 454 43.59 12.55 -28.96
CA VAL A 454 42.77 13.32 -29.92
C VAL A 454 42.09 12.39 -30.93
N GLN A 455 42.80 11.40 -31.47
CA GLN A 455 42.23 10.39 -32.38
C GLN A 455 41.17 9.52 -31.67
N GLN A 456 41.45 9.08 -30.45
CA GLN A 456 40.46 8.35 -29.64
C GLN A 456 39.20 9.21 -29.44
N ASN A 457 39.35 10.49 -29.11
CA ASN A 457 38.22 11.39 -28.94
C ASN A 457 37.45 11.62 -30.25
N GLN A 458 38.11 11.65 -31.41
CA GLN A 458 37.46 11.77 -32.73
C GLN A 458 36.46 10.64 -33.00
N SER A 459 36.77 9.40 -32.61
CA SER A 459 35.84 8.26 -32.77
C SER A 459 34.54 8.39 -31.95
N THR A 460 34.56 9.20 -30.90
CA THR A 460 33.42 9.45 -30.00
C THR A 460 32.72 10.79 -30.25
N GLN A 461 33.12 11.53 -31.30
CA GLN A 461 32.57 12.85 -31.56
C GLN A 461 31.12 12.77 -32.05
N PRO A 462 30.28 13.74 -31.64
CA PRO A 462 28.97 13.88 -32.22
C PRO A 462 29.11 14.22 -33.71
N THR A 463 28.37 13.51 -34.56
CA THR A 463 28.33 13.81 -35.99
C THR A 463 27.71 15.19 -36.25
N ASP A 464 28.06 15.83 -37.36
CA ASP A 464 27.46 17.10 -37.77
C ASP A 464 25.93 16.99 -37.89
N ALA A 465 25.43 15.84 -38.34
CA ALA A 465 24.01 15.53 -38.36
C ALA A 465 23.38 15.54 -36.95
N ALA A 466 24.06 14.98 -35.95
CA ALA A 466 23.59 14.99 -34.56
C ALA A 466 23.60 16.42 -33.97
N ILE A 467 24.61 17.23 -34.30
CA ILE A 467 24.71 18.64 -33.87
C ILE A 467 23.57 19.46 -34.49
N ALA A 468 23.36 19.32 -35.80
CA ALA A 468 22.29 19.99 -36.53
C ALA A 468 20.91 19.54 -35.99
N ALA A 469 20.74 18.25 -35.68
CA ALA A 469 19.51 17.73 -35.09
C ALA A 469 19.22 18.34 -33.70
N ALA A 470 20.23 18.47 -32.83
CA ALA A 470 20.08 19.11 -31.52
C ALA A 470 19.66 20.59 -31.65
N TYR A 471 20.25 21.33 -32.60
CA TYR A 471 19.84 22.71 -32.88
C TYR A 471 18.42 22.78 -33.46
N LYS A 472 18.06 21.87 -34.37
CA LYS A 472 16.70 21.77 -34.92
C LYS A 472 15.67 21.53 -33.82
N LYS A 473 15.97 20.65 -32.84
CA LYS A 473 15.12 20.42 -31.66
C LYS A 473 14.96 21.68 -30.80
N HIS A 474 16.04 22.42 -30.56
CA HIS A 474 15.98 23.72 -29.86
C HIS A 474 15.05 24.70 -30.59
N VAL A 475 15.23 24.88 -31.90
CA VAL A 475 14.41 25.80 -32.70
C VAL A 475 12.94 25.36 -32.70
N ALA A 476 12.66 24.07 -32.86
CA ALA A 476 11.30 23.54 -32.80
C ALA A 476 10.64 23.81 -31.44
N ALA A 477 11.32 23.51 -30.33
CA ALA A 477 10.81 23.78 -28.98
C ALA A 477 10.61 25.29 -28.72
N ARG A 478 11.50 26.14 -29.22
CA ARG A 478 11.36 27.61 -29.12
C ARG A 478 10.13 28.10 -29.89
N LYS A 479 9.93 27.64 -31.13
CA LYS A 479 8.76 27.96 -31.94
C LYS A 479 7.47 27.53 -31.25
N GLU A 480 7.43 26.32 -30.67
CA GLU A 480 6.27 25.88 -29.88
C GLU A 480 6.01 26.77 -28.68
N ALA A 481 7.03 27.17 -27.91
CA ALA A 481 6.86 28.12 -26.82
C ALA A 481 6.26 29.46 -27.29
N GLU A 482 6.71 29.98 -28.43
CA GLU A 482 6.20 31.20 -29.03
C GLU A 482 4.73 31.07 -29.48
N ARG A 483 4.33 29.93 -30.04
CA ARG A 483 2.92 29.65 -30.39
C ARG A 483 2.00 29.74 -29.18
N TYR A 484 2.37 29.12 -28.07
CA TYR A 484 1.57 29.21 -26.83
C TYR A 484 1.59 30.62 -26.22
N ALA A 485 2.72 31.34 -26.31
CA ALA A 485 2.83 32.72 -25.84
C ALA A 485 1.94 33.69 -26.65
N ALA A 486 1.84 33.49 -27.97
CA ALA A 486 0.97 34.29 -28.84
C ALA A 486 -0.51 34.15 -28.45
N ILE A 487 -0.97 32.91 -28.20
CA ILE A 487 -2.34 32.68 -27.68
C ILE A 487 -2.52 33.37 -26.33
N ARG A 488 -1.54 33.23 -25.43
CA ARG A 488 -1.59 33.83 -24.09
C ARG A 488 -1.82 35.34 -24.15
N SER A 489 -1.08 36.04 -25.02
CA SER A 489 -1.24 37.48 -25.23
C SER A 489 -2.60 37.86 -25.82
N ARG A 490 -3.17 37.04 -26.72
CA ARG A 490 -4.52 37.27 -27.27
C ARG A 490 -5.60 37.12 -26.19
N LEU A 491 -5.49 36.09 -25.35
CA LEU A 491 -6.42 35.81 -24.25
C LEU A 491 -6.29 36.78 -23.07
N GLU A 492 -5.26 37.62 -23.03
CA GLU A 492 -5.08 38.65 -22.00
C GLU A 492 -6.09 39.80 -22.16
N LYS A 493 -6.56 40.04 -23.39
CA LYS A 493 -7.57 41.06 -23.71
C LYS A 493 -9.01 40.59 -23.54
N ALA A 494 -9.22 39.30 -23.25
CA ALA A 494 -10.54 38.69 -23.09
C ALA A 494 -10.87 38.53 -21.60
N ASP A 495 -12.17 38.55 -21.27
CA ASP A 495 -12.63 38.20 -19.93
C ASP A 495 -12.20 36.76 -19.56
N ARG A 496 -11.44 36.66 -18.48
CA ARG A 496 -10.86 35.42 -17.93
C ARG A 496 -11.92 34.46 -17.43
N ALA A 497 -13.06 34.99 -16.99
CA ALA A 497 -14.17 34.22 -16.45
C ALA A 497 -15.08 33.65 -17.55
N MET A 498 -14.98 34.13 -18.78
CA MET A 498 -15.84 33.70 -19.89
C MET A 498 -15.73 32.19 -20.15
N ILE A 499 -16.88 31.53 -20.24
CA ILE A 499 -17.00 30.10 -20.59
C ILE A 499 -16.74 29.91 -22.08
N LEU A 500 -15.82 28.99 -22.41
CA LEU A 500 -15.58 28.49 -23.76
C LEU A 500 -16.40 27.24 -24.07
N PHE A 501 -16.62 26.41 -23.05
CA PHE A 501 -17.33 25.15 -23.17
C PHE A 501 -17.99 24.80 -21.83
N ALA A 502 -19.20 24.26 -21.90
CA ALA A 502 -19.88 23.67 -20.75
C ALA A 502 -20.45 22.31 -21.15
N ASP A 503 -20.45 21.37 -20.21
CA ASP A 503 -21.08 20.07 -20.36
C ASP A 503 -21.90 19.77 -19.10
N LYS A 504 -23.07 19.18 -19.32
CA LYS A 504 -24.07 18.84 -18.28
C LYS A 504 -24.51 20.02 -17.41
N MET A 505 -24.35 21.26 -17.89
CA MET A 505 -24.85 22.43 -17.17
C MET A 505 -26.38 22.47 -17.27
N PRO A 506 -27.13 22.60 -16.16
CA PRO A 506 -28.58 22.66 -16.21
C PRO A 506 -29.05 23.95 -16.90
N ARG A 507 -30.25 23.91 -17.51
CA ARG A 507 -30.87 25.07 -18.15
C ARG A 507 -31.39 26.10 -17.16
N THR A 508 -31.86 25.64 -16.01
CA THR A 508 -32.46 26.47 -14.97
C THR A 508 -31.81 26.22 -13.61
N LEU A 509 -31.88 27.22 -12.74
CA LEU A 509 -31.32 27.16 -11.41
C LEU A 509 -32.05 26.12 -10.55
N ASN A 510 -31.32 25.11 -10.08
CA ASN A 510 -31.87 24.06 -9.22
C ASN A 510 -31.06 23.90 -7.92
N ARG A 511 -31.54 23.04 -7.01
CA ARG A 511 -30.93 22.85 -5.68
C ARG A 511 -29.53 22.24 -5.75
N TYR A 512 -29.20 21.54 -6.83
CA TYR A 512 -27.90 20.90 -7.03
C TYR A 512 -26.87 21.82 -7.69
N SER A 513 -27.31 22.95 -8.23
CA SER A 513 -26.44 24.00 -8.78
C SER A 513 -25.57 24.59 -7.66
N LYS A 514 -24.35 25.03 -8.00
CA LYS A 514 -23.35 25.46 -7.02
C LYS A 514 -22.92 26.89 -7.28
N ILE A 515 -23.09 27.78 -6.30
CA ILE A 515 -22.55 29.15 -6.37
C ILE A 515 -21.03 29.07 -6.44
N ASP A 516 -20.46 29.78 -7.42
CA ASP A 516 -19.04 29.74 -7.78
C ASP A 516 -18.47 28.33 -8.06
N GLY A 517 -19.35 27.35 -8.30
CA GLY A 517 -18.99 25.94 -8.44
C GLY A 517 -18.52 25.28 -7.14
N GLU A 518 -18.85 25.86 -5.97
CA GLU A 518 -18.45 25.37 -4.65
C GLU A 518 -19.64 25.12 -3.73
N THR A 519 -20.51 26.11 -3.53
CA THR A 519 -21.58 26.05 -2.52
C THR A 519 -22.90 25.59 -3.13
N PRO A 520 -23.43 24.40 -2.78
CA PRO A 520 -24.70 23.92 -3.32
C PRO A 520 -25.84 24.83 -2.89
N ILE A 521 -26.71 25.25 -3.82
CA ILE A 521 -27.85 26.12 -3.53
C ILE A 521 -28.80 25.47 -2.52
N GLY A 522 -28.96 24.14 -2.56
CA GLY A 522 -29.80 23.40 -1.61
C GLY A 522 -29.34 23.49 -0.16
N SER A 523 -28.10 23.91 0.09
CA SER A 523 -27.57 24.15 1.45
C SER A 523 -27.86 25.56 1.98
N LEU A 524 -28.30 26.48 1.11
CA LEU A 524 -28.61 27.85 1.48
C LEU A 524 -30.01 27.96 2.08
N ARG A 525 -30.18 28.91 3.01
CA ARG A 525 -31.52 29.29 3.48
C ARG A 525 -32.32 29.84 2.30
N SER A 526 -33.59 29.46 2.20
CA SER A 526 -34.49 29.97 1.17
C SER A 526 -35.83 30.40 1.75
N ASN A 527 -36.51 31.30 1.05
CA ASN A 527 -37.86 31.74 1.37
C ASN A 527 -38.64 32.08 0.10
N THR A 528 -39.96 32.11 0.21
CA THR A 528 -40.85 32.31 -0.94
C THR A 528 -41.50 33.70 -0.89
N PHE A 529 -41.56 34.36 -2.05
CA PHE A 529 -42.24 35.63 -2.25
C PHE A 529 -42.92 35.62 -3.62
N ASP A 530 -44.20 35.99 -3.67
CA ASP A 530 -44.97 36.04 -4.92
C ASP A 530 -44.88 34.73 -5.74
N GLY A 531 -45.03 33.59 -5.06
CA GLY A 531 -44.95 32.26 -5.67
C GLY A 531 -43.55 31.82 -6.12
N LYS A 532 -42.51 32.64 -5.91
CA LYS A 532 -41.13 32.37 -6.33
C LYS A 532 -40.21 32.13 -5.13
N THR A 533 -39.33 31.14 -5.24
CA THR A 533 -38.40 30.77 -4.17
C THR A 533 -37.04 31.42 -4.39
N TYR A 534 -36.53 32.08 -3.35
CA TYR A 534 -35.24 32.77 -3.36
C TYR A 534 -34.28 32.12 -2.35
N ALA A 535 -33.08 31.77 -2.78
CA ALA A 535 -32.01 31.25 -1.95
C ALA A 535 -31.01 32.37 -1.60
N PHE A 536 -30.70 32.53 -0.31
CA PHE A 536 -29.89 33.65 0.20
C PHE A 536 -28.40 33.37 0.02
N LEU A 537 -27.65 34.32 -0.53
CA LEU A 537 -26.24 34.19 -0.87
C LEU A 537 -25.29 34.41 0.32
N GLY A 538 -25.81 34.89 1.45
CA GLY A 538 -25.06 35.16 2.66
C GLY A 538 -25.90 34.95 3.92
N GLN A 539 -25.25 35.10 5.08
CA GLN A 539 -25.96 35.15 6.35
C GLN A 539 -26.73 36.46 6.46
N LEU A 540 -27.81 36.44 7.26
CA LEU A 540 -28.54 37.66 7.60
C LEU A 540 -27.58 38.63 8.29
N PRO A 541 -27.52 39.91 7.87
CA PRO A 541 -26.77 40.93 8.58
C PRO A 541 -27.24 41.00 10.04
N ASP A 542 -26.29 41.05 10.98
CA ASP A 542 -26.60 41.18 12.41
C ASP A 542 -26.44 42.63 12.88
N ASP A 543 -27.18 43.52 12.22
CA ASP A 543 -27.14 44.96 12.40
C ASP A 543 -28.21 45.50 13.37
N GLY A 544 -28.98 44.59 13.99
CA GLY A 544 -30.11 44.93 14.88
C GLY A 544 -31.33 45.53 14.17
N ASN A 545 -31.31 45.70 12.85
CA ASN A 545 -32.40 46.30 12.10
C ASN A 545 -33.53 45.29 11.86
N LYS A 546 -34.78 45.75 12.06
CA LYS A 546 -35.99 44.93 11.82
C LYS A 546 -36.17 44.56 10.36
N ILE A 547 -35.84 45.48 9.46
CA ILE A 547 -35.89 45.29 8.00
C ILE A 547 -34.47 45.39 7.48
N THR A 548 -34.02 44.36 6.75
CA THR A 548 -32.68 44.30 6.17
C THR A 548 -32.76 43.94 4.70
N THR A 549 -31.76 44.39 3.93
CA THR A 549 -31.58 43.96 2.54
C THR A 549 -30.73 42.69 2.50
N ILE A 550 -31.11 41.72 1.68
CA ILE A 550 -30.41 40.44 1.51
C ILE A 550 -30.18 40.17 0.02
N GLU A 551 -29.01 39.65 -0.31
CA GLU A 551 -28.71 39.19 -1.66
C GLU A 551 -29.14 37.73 -1.86
N ALA A 552 -29.79 37.45 -2.99
CA ALA A 552 -30.34 36.13 -3.28
C ALA A 552 -30.26 35.77 -4.76
N VAL A 553 -30.47 34.49 -5.05
CA VAL A 553 -30.75 33.96 -6.38
C VAL A 553 -32.13 33.31 -6.40
N ARG A 554 -32.81 33.35 -7.54
CA ARG A 554 -34.17 32.80 -7.67
C ARG A 554 -34.16 31.43 -8.31
N MET A 555 -34.83 30.48 -7.66
CA MET A 555 -34.98 29.11 -8.18
C MET A 555 -35.70 29.13 -9.52
N ASN A 556 -35.30 28.22 -10.42
CA ASN A 556 -35.80 28.06 -11.78
C ASN A 556 -35.46 29.22 -12.75
N ASP A 557 -34.61 30.17 -12.37
CA ASP A 557 -34.10 31.16 -13.32
C ASP A 557 -33.25 30.50 -14.40
N ASP A 558 -33.41 30.98 -15.63
CA ASP A 558 -32.62 30.55 -16.78
C ASP A 558 -31.13 30.81 -16.52
N ILE A 559 -30.32 29.76 -16.66
CA ILE A 559 -28.87 29.85 -16.56
C ILE A 559 -28.34 30.33 -17.91
N ARG A 560 -27.84 31.56 -17.94
CA ARG A 560 -27.24 32.17 -19.13
C ARG A 560 -25.74 32.29 -18.93
N ARG A 561 -24.98 31.61 -19.81
CA ARG A 561 -23.50 31.56 -19.75
C ARG A 561 -22.98 31.15 -18.37
N GLY A 562 -23.67 30.20 -17.72
CA GLY A 562 -23.32 29.70 -16.38
C GLY A 562 -23.57 30.69 -15.24
N SER A 563 -24.41 31.70 -15.46
CA SER A 563 -24.78 32.68 -14.45
C SER A 563 -26.29 32.91 -14.41
N VAL A 564 -26.77 33.42 -13.29
CA VAL A 564 -28.18 33.77 -13.04
C VAL A 564 -28.28 35.18 -12.48
N PRO A 565 -29.42 35.88 -12.65
CA PRO A 565 -29.62 37.19 -12.05
C PRO A 565 -29.48 37.15 -10.53
N LYS A 566 -28.86 38.20 -9.99
CA LYS A 566 -28.80 38.46 -8.55
C LYS A 566 -29.99 39.31 -8.15
N TYR A 567 -30.58 39.03 -6.99
CA TYR A 567 -31.70 39.78 -6.44
C TYR A 567 -31.32 40.44 -5.12
N GLN A 568 -31.85 41.63 -4.88
CA GLN A 568 -31.90 42.29 -3.58
C GLN A 568 -33.31 42.14 -3.01
N LEU A 569 -33.39 41.56 -1.82
CA LEU A 569 -34.63 41.31 -1.10
C LEU A 569 -34.72 42.22 0.13
N LEU A 570 -35.82 42.93 0.31
CA LEU A 570 -36.17 43.53 1.60
C LEU A 570 -36.79 42.45 2.48
N PHE A 571 -36.20 42.17 3.64
CA PHE A 571 -36.57 41.06 4.51
C PHE A 571 -36.92 41.55 5.92
N ASP A 572 -38.10 41.14 6.41
CA ASP A 572 -38.55 41.38 7.78
C ASP A 572 -38.01 40.27 8.70
N ARG A 573 -37.04 40.60 9.58
CA ARG A 573 -36.42 39.61 10.48
C ARG A 573 -37.39 39.08 11.53
N GLU A 574 -38.30 39.91 12.03
CA GLU A 574 -39.27 39.51 13.06
C GLU A 574 -40.33 38.58 12.48
N LYS A 575 -40.87 38.92 11.30
CA LYS A 575 -41.92 38.13 10.65
C LYS A 575 -41.39 37.00 9.78
N GLY A 576 -40.08 36.94 9.59
CA GLY A 576 -39.41 35.89 8.81
C GLY A 576 -39.86 35.85 7.34
N ARG A 577 -40.23 36.98 6.74
CA ARG A 577 -40.81 37.05 5.39
C ARG A 577 -40.14 38.09 4.51
N ILE A 578 -40.18 37.86 3.20
CA ILE A 578 -39.74 38.83 2.20
C ILE A 578 -40.85 39.88 2.02
N ILE A 579 -40.48 41.15 2.00
CA ILE A 579 -41.35 42.32 1.79
C ILE A 579 -41.41 42.68 0.31
N SER A 580 -40.24 42.69 -0.35
CA SER A 580 -40.13 42.93 -1.79
C SER A 580 -38.86 42.27 -2.35
N ALA A 581 -38.87 42.02 -3.65
CA ALA A 581 -37.73 41.46 -4.38
C ALA A 581 -37.51 42.25 -5.67
N ALA A 582 -36.27 42.69 -5.90
CA ALA A 582 -35.87 43.37 -7.14
C ALA A 582 -34.54 42.81 -7.64
N GLU A 583 -34.29 42.89 -8.95
CA GLU A 583 -32.98 42.57 -9.53
C GLU A 583 -31.93 43.55 -8.98
N ALA A 584 -30.80 43.03 -8.53
CA ALA A 584 -29.65 43.83 -8.14
C ALA A 584 -29.06 44.48 -9.39
N ARG A 585 -28.71 45.77 -9.30
CA ARG A 585 -28.11 46.52 -10.41
C ARG A 585 -26.80 47.17 -9.98
N ASP A 586 -25.84 47.17 -10.89
CA ASP A 586 -24.55 47.84 -10.72
C ASP A 586 -24.66 49.37 -10.86
N THR A 587 -23.54 50.07 -10.72
CA THR A 587 -23.47 51.55 -10.84
C THR A 587 -23.87 52.06 -12.22
N ASP A 588 -23.79 51.22 -13.24
CA ASP A 588 -24.14 51.54 -14.63
C ASP A 588 -25.58 51.12 -14.97
N GLY A 589 -26.32 50.59 -13.98
CA GLY A 589 -27.71 50.17 -14.11
C GLY A 589 -27.91 48.78 -14.73
N ASN A 590 -26.86 48.01 -14.96
CA ASN A 590 -26.94 46.65 -15.49
C ASN A 590 -27.28 45.65 -14.39
N VAL A 591 -28.01 44.59 -14.74
CA VAL A 591 -28.36 43.52 -13.79
C VAL A 591 -27.10 42.78 -13.35
N GLU A 592 -26.86 42.71 -12.05
CA GLU A 592 -25.79 41.91 -11.48
C GLU A 592 -26.10 40.41 -11.63
N HIS A 593 -25.06 39.61 -11.85
CA HIS A 593 -25.20 38.18 -12.06
C HIS A 593 -24.36 37.38 -11.08
N VAL A 594 -24.90 36.24 -10.65
CA VAL A 594 -24.21 35.26 -9.81
C VAL A 594 -23.76 34.09 -10.66
N ARG A 595 -22.50 33.74 -10.53
CA ARG A 595 -21.87 32.67 -11.30
C ARG A 595 -22.06 31.32 -10.63
N LEU A 596 -22.25 30.28 -11.43
CA LEU A 596 -22.50 28.91 -10.96
C LEU A 596 -21.35 27.92 -11.23
N TYR A 597 -20.20 28.43 -11.66
CA TYR A 597 -19.05 27.63 -12.06
C TYR A 597 -17.74 28.26 -11.59
N ARG A 598 -16.69 27.46 -11.52
CA ARG A 598 -15.36 27.92 -11.10
C ARG A 598 -14.65 28.65 -12.24
N THR A 599 -13.99 29.76 -11.94
CA THR A 599 -13.15 30.49 -12.93
C THR A 599 -11.93 29.69 -13.32
N LYS A 600 -11.44 28.83 -12.43
CA LYS A 600 -10.21 28.09 -12.62
C LYS A 600 -10.38 26.66 -12.12
N ASN A 601 -10.22 25.70 -13.02
CA ASN A 601 -10.25 24.28 -12.68
C ASN A 601 -8.97 23.80 -11.95
N ARG A 602 -8.20 24.70 -11.33
CA ARG A 602 -6.82 24.42 -10.90
C ARG A 602 -6.52 24.78 -9.45
N ARG A 603 -6.88 23.84 -8.55
CA ARG A 603 -6.06 23.29 -7.44
C ARG A 603 -6.76 22.19 -6.61
N ASP A 604 -8.04 21.90 -6.87
CA ASP A 604 -8.77 20.84 -6.14
C ASP A 604 -8.77 19.46 -6.77
N ILE A 605 -8.21 19.28 -7.97
CA ILE A 605 -7.88 17.94 -8.49
C ILE A 605 -6.91 17.21 -7.53
N GLN A 606 -6.10 17.98 -6.78
CA GLN A 606 -5.25 17.47 -5.70
C GLN A 606 -5.91 17.51 -4.31
N ARG A 607 -6.91 18.37 -4.07
CA ARG A 607 -7.55 18.53 -2.74
C ARG A 607 -8.74 17.58 -2.54
N THR A 608 -9.53 17.31 -3.57
CA THR A 608 -10.53 16.21 -3.61
C THR A 608 -9.87 14.83 -3.54
N THR A 609 -8.59 14.72 -3.91
CA THR A 609 -7.77 13.52 -3.74
C THR A 609 -6.98 13.49 -2.41
N ASN A 610 -6.80 14.62 -1.72
CA ASN A 610 -6.00 14.71 -0.49
C ASN A 610 -6.80 14.91 0.81
N GLY A 611 -8.03 15.42 0.78
CA GLY A 611 -8.83 15.65 2.00
C GLY A 611 -9.33 14.36 2.68
N LYS A 612 -9.26 13.22 1.98
CA LYS A 612 -9.66 11.89 2.48
C LYS A 612 -8.83 10.77 1.84
N ARG A 613 -7.49 10.88 1.84
CA ARG A 613 -6.61 9.84 1.25
C ARG A 613 -6.84 8.43 1.81
N GLY A 614 -7.50 8.31 2.96
CA GLY A 614 -7.87 7.02 3.56
C GLY A 614 -9.34 6.58 3.42
N ALA A 615 -10.25 7.35 2.81
CA ALA A 615 -11.70 7.05 2.88
C ALA A 615 -12.37 6.64 1.56
N ARG A 616 -11.72 6.80 0.40
CA ARG A 616 -12.32 6.53 -0.92
C ARG A 616 -11.72 5.28 -1.57
N SER A 617 -12.56 4.45 -2.17
CA SER A 617 -12.15 3.21 -2.82
C SER A 617 -11.24 3.45 -4.05
N PRO A 618 -10.49 2.42 -4.51
CA PRO A 618 -9.76 2.48 -5.77
C PRO A 618 -10.65 2.82 -6.98
N ARG A 619 -11.91 2.34 -7.01
CA ARG A 619 -12.85 2.54 -8.12
C ARG A 619 -13.22 4.03 -8.24
N VAL A 620 -13.62 4.64 -7.14
CA VAL A 620 -13.94 6.08 -7.07
C VAL A 620 -12.74 6.94 -7.48
N ARG A 621 -11.54 6.62 -6.97
CA ARG A 621 -10.30 7.35 -7.34
C ARG A 621 -10.00 7.27 -8.84
N GLN A 622 -10.28 6.12 -9.46
CA GLN A 622 -10.11 5.95 -10.90
C GLN A 622 -11.11 6.82 -11.68
N ALA A 623 -12.38 6.89 -11.25
CA ALA A 623 -13.39 7.73 -11.86
C ALA A 623 -13.03 9.23 -11.80
N ILE A 624 -12.59 9.73 -10.64
CA ILE A 624 -12.06 11.11 -10.49
C ILE A 624 -10.93 11.35 -11.48
N SER A 625 -9.97 10.42 -11.56
CA SER A 625 -8.81 10.55 -12.45
C SER A 625 -9.22 10.57 -13.93
N ARG A 626 -10.22 9.77 -14.33
CA ARG A 626 -10.81 9.78 -15.68
C ARG A 626 -11.48 11.12 -15.98
N ARG A 627 -12.32 11.63 -15.06
CA ARG A 627 -13.00 12.93 -15.19
C ARG A 627 -11.99 14.07 -15.39
N VAL A 628 -10.95 14.10 -14.57
CA VAL A 628 -9.85 15.07 -14.67
C VAL A 628 -9.14 15.01 -16.02
N ARG A 629 -8.86 13.80 -16.51
CA ARG A 629 -8.21 13.60 -17.81
C ARG A 629 -9.09 14.11 -18.94
N MET A 630 -10.39 13.84 -18.88
CA MET A 630 -11.37 14.34 -19.86
C MET A 630 -11.40 15.87 -19.90
N ILE A 631 -11.51 16.55 -18.75
CA ILE A 631 -11.50 18.02 -18.68
C ILE A 631 -10.20 18.59 -19.27
N ARG A 632 -9.04 18.02 -18.90
CA ARG A 632 -7.75 18.41 -19.49
C ARG A 632 -7.67 18.17 -20.99
N GLY A 633 -8.28 17.08 -21.47
CA GLY A 633 -8.41 16.76 -22.89
C GLY A 633 -9.20 17.86 -23.62
N LYS A 634 -10.34 18.29 -23.07
CA LYS A 634 -11.14 19.37 -23.65
C LYS A 634 -10.39 20.72 -23.66
N ILE A 635 -9.68 21.05 -22.58
CA ILE A 635 -8.80 22.24 -22.53
C ILE A 635 -7.73 22.18 -23.62
N SER A 636 -7.08 21.01 -23.80
CA SER A 636 -6.09 20.84 -24.86
C SER A 636 -6.72 21.00 -26.24
N ALA A 637 -7.85 20.35 -26.50
CA ALA A 637 -8.54 20.40 -27.80
C ALA A 637 -8.97 21.84 -28.16
N LEU A 638 -9.47 22.61 -27.20
CA LEU A 638 -9.79 24.03 -27.38
C LEU A 638 -8.54 24.86 -27.67
N THR A 639 -7.44 24.58 -26.98
CA THR A 639 -6.15 25.22 -27.26
C THR A 639 -5.64 24.89 -28.66
N ASP A 640 -5.73 23.63 -29.06
CA ASP A 640 -5.33 23.16 -30.39
C ASP A 640 -6.20 23.78 -31.49
N ARG A 641 -7.49 24.00 -31.21
CA ARG A 641 -8.38 24.76 -32.09
C ARG A 641 -7.91 26.20 -32.24
N PHE A 642 -7.63 26.91 -31.15
CA PHE A 642 -7.09 28.29 -31.22
C PHE A 642 -5.72 28.37 -31.90
N LEU A 643 -4.90 27.32 -31.78
CA LEU A 643 -3.63 27.20 -32.51
C LEU A 643 -3.83 27.06 -34.02
N ARG A 644 -4.93 26.44 -34.49
CA ARG A 644 -5.26 26.25 -35.92
C ARG A 644 -5.97 27.45 -36.53
N GLU A 645 -6.91 28.06 -35.81
CA GLU A 645 -7.64 29.27 -36.25
C GLU A 645 -6.70 30.47 -36.53
N HIS A 646 -5.45 30.37 -36.07
CA HIS A 646 -4.38 31.33 -36.28
C HIS A 646 -3.83 31.40 -37.72
N GLU A 647 -4.20 30.47 -38.62
CA GLU A 647 -3.76 30.52 -40.02
C GLU A 647 -4.63 31.39 -40.94
N GLN A 648 -5.80 31.89 -40.49
CA GLN A 648 -6.66 32.72 -41.36
C GLN A 648 -7.12 34.08 -40.79
N GLN A 649 -7.35 34.27 -39.48
CA GLN A 649 -7.94 35.54 -39.01
C GLN A 649 -7.44 35.99 -37.62
N GLY A 650 -7.04 37.27 -37.53
CA GLY A 650 -6.42 37.91 -36.37
C GLY A 650 -7.32 38.16 -35.14
N LYS A 651 -8.51 37.58 -35.04
CA LYS A 651 -9.40 37.67 -33.86
C LYS A 651 -9.80 36.26 -33.39
N ILE A 652 -9.63 35.95 -32.11
CA ILE A 652 -10.17 34.70 -31.54
C ILE A 652 -11.64 35.00 -31.25
N THR A 653 -12.56 34.44 -32.05
CA THR A 653 -13.97 34.51 -31.72
C THR A 653 -14.29 33.38 -30.75
N VAL A 654 -14.61 33.76 -29.51
CA VAL A 654 -15.02 32.80 -28.50
C VAL A 654 -16.52 32.56 -28.65
N HIS A 655 -16.89 31.35 -29.08
CA HIS A 655 -18.27 30.90 -29.07
C HIS A 655 -18.47 29.88 -27.95
N TRP A 656 -19.52 30.08 -27.15
CA TRP A 656 -19.98 29.09 -26.20
C TRP A 656 -20.51 27.87 -26.97
N GLN A 657 -19.96 26.71 -26.68
CA GLN A 657 -20.42 25.42 -27.20
C GLN A 657 -20.94 24.57 -26.04
N GLU A 658 -22.17 24.11 -26.18
CA GLU A 658 -22.83 23.19 -25.26
C GLU A 658 -22.98 21.84 -25.94
N ASP A 659 -22.28 20.82 -25.42
CA ASP A 659 -22.56 19.44 -25.81
C ASP A 659 -23.79 18.99 -25.03
N GLN A 660 -24.94 18.89 -25.72
CA GLN A 660 -26.18 18.44 -25.10
C GLN A 660 -26.15 16.92 -24.92
N THR A 661 -26.22 16.47 -23.68
CA THR A 661 -26.72 15.13 -23.40
C THR A 661 -28.24 15.18 -23.46
N ARG A 662 -28.84 14.44 -24.42
CA ARG A 662 -30.28 14.13 -24.39
C ARG A 662 -30.51 13.22 -23.19
N ASP A 663 -30.70 13.84 -22.03
CA ASP A 663 -30.93 13.12 -20.80
C ASP A 663 -32.31 12.45 -20.86
N LYS A 664 -32.32 11.12 -20.89
CA LYS A 664 -33.56 10.33 -20.90
C LYS A 664 -34.38 10.58 -19.64
N ALA A 665 -33.74 11.00 -18.54
CA ALA A 665 -34.40 11.35 -17.30
C ALA A 665 -35.23 12.64 -17.44
N ILE A 666 -34.70 13.69 -18.08
CA ILE A 666 -35.42 14.94 -18.34
C ILE A 666 -36.62 14.71 -19.26
N ALA A 667 -36.47 13.87 -20.28
CA ALA A 667 -37.59 13.48 -21.15
C ALA A 667 -38.64 12.59 -20.45
N GLN A 668 -38.26 11.82 -19.43
CA GLN A 668 -39.19 11.06 -18.59
C GLN A 668 -39.91 11.97 -17.58
N GLU A 669 -39.22 12.95 -17.01
CA GLU A 669 -39.79 13.94 -16.11
C GLU A 669 -40.78 14.86 -16.85
N GLU A 670 -40.41 15.37 -18.04
CA GLU A 670 -41.32 16.12 -18.92
C GLU A 670 -42.55 15.29 -19.36
N LYS A 671 -42.38 13.98 -19.60
CA LYS A 671 -43.50 13.06 -19.88
C LYS A 671 -44.41 12.82 -18.67
N MET A 672 -43.87 12.80 -17.45
CA MET A 672 -44.70 12.69 -16.24
C MET A 672 -45.52 13.96 -16.02
N TYR A 673 -44.94 15.14 -16.27
CA TYR A 673 -45.64 16.42 -16.07
C TYR A 673 -46.63 16.79 -17.20
N GLN A 674 -46.42 16.33 -18.45
CA GLN A 674 -47.41 16.53 -19.52
C GLN A 674 -48.70 15.73 -19.35
N ASN A 675 -48.69 14.65 -18.56
CA ASN A 675 -49.86 13.80 -18.31
C ASN A 675 -50.70 14.23 -17.10
N TRP A 676 -50.37 15.35 -16.44
CA TRP A 676 -51.13 15.91 -15.33
C TRP A 676 -52.04 17.09 -15.73
N GLY A 677 -52.05 17.45 -17.03
CA GLY A 677 -52.80 18.58 -17.58
C GLY A 677 -53.85 18.19 -18.62
N ARG A 678 -54.46 17.00 -18.52
CA ARG A 678 -55.66 16.62 -19.27
C ARG A 678 -56.71 15.98 -18.36
#